data_AF-A0AAV9N9W9-F1
#
_entry.id   AF-A0AAV9N9W9-F1
#
_cell.length_a   1.000
_cell.length_b   1.000
_cell.length_c   1.000
_cell.angle_alpha   90.00
_cell.angle_beta   90.00
_cell.angle_gamma   90.00
#
_symmetry.space_group_name_H-M   'P 1'
#
loop_
_entity.id
_entity.type
_entity.pdbx_description
1 polymer ?
#
loop_
_entity_poly.entity_id
_entity_poly.type
_entity_poly.pdbx_seq_one_letter_code
_entity_poly.pdbx_strand_id
1 'polypeptide(L)'
;MDPDRFLILENLPQGVSPRQRMLQMSKARSHASTIGRQRALSERKALSMGPKHSETRSKPRIAWAGAYRIGPSPQNARQHVTKRPTGGDYQVMKSPLPSHVELVPSAPKLLTIPGSPRLRNGKQTTSDQQPRSLEDDPLPEQGTSSRSSKIPTSTSGSSSPRTFQLVQYDPLRKTTPESIHAVRSNAVRYQWKRSKAVRPRGRKTKVPETTGLPSENAKKSQRNRLVDLGEFVETDTESRLRLVKVPAPGNDSSLQPGGYPTELPSGSVAPLYHLVYEVTNRTFVGNQARTMNMMAGRYVQQMRSHPASFHAAVWVCAKGMIDRTSTNAAVRKHTRLLDLCHNIAVKSVIQMISDLADPNYMAPPNALGMLCSAMQSLALGTTENVALRVVKSGPRQSTLTKLQNLDLFGIAPRWLNYHEEAARKILDTNPHQIDPFWSGLRICQTQNDIISSCRTLTKPRSPCSFLNLDFPALYNQVIFQLRPKDSPGFLRYAATLGPALSAPLLTTITQISSYNTIQAALLSNRLSWFGVECVCDARNWTQHQLMSLPLEDDLSMLTSIDDAALFSVVRNALIVYSFIAIFPLPLTTAPFPELAFRLEAGILQVLEDNEYTEMTSLLLWTSTMAALAAIGTPRRTSLVALAAKFCLKLNISSWESMQAILQDYLWSEDVSDFDGIFLFLEISKKMLEEDDDSQWDEE
;
A
#
# COMPACT_ATOMS: atom_id res chain seq x y z
N MET A 1 0.89 -4.65 31.60
CA MET A 1 -0.23 -4.04 32.34
C MET A 1 -0.86 -5.15 33.16
N ASP A 2 -1.12 -4.88 34.42
CA ASP A 2 -1.72 -5.83 35.36
C ASP A 2 -3.26 -5.72 35.21
N PRO A 3 -3.96 -6.77 34.73
CA PRO A 3 -5.38 -6.71 34.44
C PRO A 3 -6.27 -6.56 35.69
N ASP A 4 -5.73 -6.78 36.89
CA ASP A 4 -6.53 -6.81 38.13
C ASP A 4 -6.90 -5.43 38.69
N ARG A 5 -6.35 -4.33 38.15
CA ARG A 5 -6.67 -2.97 38.63
C ARG A 5 -7.89 -2.32 38.00
N PHE A 6 -8.46 -2.89 36.93
CA PHE A 6 -9.68 -2.35 36.31
C PHE A 6 -10.98 -2.87 36.95
N LEU A 7 -10.93 -3.95 37.74
CA LEU A 7 -12.10 -4.54 38.39
C LEU A 7 -12.58 -3.79 39.66
N ILE A 8 -11.90 -2.72 40.07
CA ILE A 8 -12.26 -1.98 41.30
C ILE A 8 -13.30 -0.86 41.03
N LEU A 9 -13.55 -0.48 39.76
CA LEU A 9 -14.43 0.65 39.44
C LEU A 9 -15.91 0.27 39.17
N GLU A 10 -16.25 -1.02 39.09
CA GLU A 10 -17.64 -1.46 38.92
C GLU A 10 -18.40 -1.69 40.24
N ASN A 11 -17.73 -1.61 41.40
CA ASN A 11 -18.35 -1.81 42.72
C ASN A 11 -18.50 -0.50 43.52
N LEU A 12 -19.04 0.56 42.90
CA LEU A 12 -19.46 1.74 43.66
C LEU A 12 -20.85 1.50 44.29
N PRO A 13 -21.04 1.76 45.60
CA PRO A 13 -22.31 1.50 46.27
C PRO A 13 -23.48 2.21 45.58
N GLN A 14 -24.61 1.51 45.46
CA GLN A 14 -25.86 2.08 44.95
C GLN A 14 -26.29 3.23 45.88
N GLY A 15 -26.13 4.48 45.42
CA GLY A 15 -26.38 5.68 46.22
C GLY A 15 -25.53 6.90 45.81
N VAL A 16 -24.46 6.70 45.04
CA VAL A 16 -23.62 7.81 44.56
C VAL A 16 -24.29 8.54 43.39
N SER A 17 -24.49 9.86 43.53
CA SER A 17 -25.11 10.69 42.50
C SER A 17 -24.31 10.66 41.18
N PRO A 18 -24.96 10.79 40.00
CA PRO A 18 -24.28 10.82 38.71
C PRO A 18 -23.17 11.90 38.62
N ARG A 19 -23.37 13.04 39.29
CA ARG A 19 -22.38 14.13 39.36
C ARG A 19 -21.12 13.73 40.13
N GLN A 20 -21.25 12.97 41.22
CA GLN A 20 -20.10 12.45 41.97
C GLN A 20 -19.37 11.34 41.20
N ARG A 21 -20.08 10.49 40.44
CA ARG A 21 -19.45 9.51 39.55
C ARG A 21 -18.61 10.19 38.47
N MET A 22 -19.14 11.23 37.82
CA MET A 22 -18.36 12.02 36.85
C MET A 22 -17.14 12.69 37.48
N LEU A 23 -17.26 13.24 38.70
CA LEU A 23 -16.14 13.87 39.38
C LEU A 23 -15.03 12.86 39.73
N GLN A 24 -15.39 11.64 40.13
CA GLN A 24 -14.43 10.58 40.42
C GLN A 24 -13.77 10.01 39.16
N MET A 25 -14.53 9.86 38.06
CA MET A 25 -13.95 9.47 36.76
C MET A 25 -12.99 10.54 36.23
N SER A 26 -13.31 11.83 36.39
CA SER A 26 -12.42 12.93 36.05
C SER A 26 -11.12 12.90 36.87
N LYS A 27 -11.21 12.68 38.19
CA LYS A 27 -10.03 12.51 39.06
C LYS A 27 -9.18 11.28 38.67
N ALA A 28 -9.81 10.15 38.34
CA ALA A 28 -9.10 8.94 37.92
C ALA A 28 -8.35 9.14 36.58
N ARG A 29 -8.97 9.83 35.62
CA ARG A 29 -8.33 10.21 34.34
C ARG A 29 -7.15 11.17 34.55
N SER A 30 -7.32 12.17 35.41
CA SER A 30 -6.25 13.10 35.78
C SER A 30 -5.05 12.36 36.41
N HIS A 31 -5.31 11.43 37.34
CA HIS A 31 -4.26 10.67 38.02
C HIS A 31 -3.52 9.71 37.07
N ALA A 32 -4.23 9.03 36.17
CA ALA A 32 -3.62 8.18 35.15
C ALA A 32 -2.71 8.97 34.18
N SER A 33 -3.13 10.19 33.82
CA SER A 33 -2.32 11.11 33.01
C SER A 33 -1.03 11.55 33.72
N THR A 34 -1.11 11.86 35.03
CA THR A 34 0.07 12.20 35.84
C THR A 34 1.07 11.03 35.93
N ILE A 35 0.58 9.80 36.13
CA ILE A 35 1.44 8.59 36.18
C ILE A 35 2.11 8.35 34.81
N GLY A 36 1.38 8.55 33.71
CA GLY A 36 1.93 8.47 32.36
C GLY A 36 3.07 9.47 32.13
N ARG A 37 2.89 10.74 32.56
CA ARG A 37 3.93 11.78 32.46
C ARG A 37 5.17 11.46 33.30
N GLN A 38 4.99 10.98 34.55
CA GLN A 38 6.11 10.61 35.41
C GLN A 38 6.91 9.42 34.84
N ARG A 39 6.24 8.44 34.24
CA ARG A 39 6.89 7.30 33.59
C ARG A 39 7.68 7.73 32.36
N ALA A 40 7.11 8.58 31.51
CA ALA A 40 7.81 9.13 30.34
C ALA A 40 9.06 9.94 30.74
N LEU A 41 8.99 10.71 31.83
CA LEU A 41 10.14 11.42 32.41
C LEU A 41 11.22 10.45 32.93
N SER A 42 10.83 9.35 33.58
CA SER A 42 11.76 8.33 34.06
C SER A 42 12.48 7.58 32.94
N GLU A 43 11.77 7.26 31.84
CA GLU A 43 12.34 6.61 30.65
C GLU A 43 13.31 7.57 29.91
N ARG A 44 13.00 8.87 29.88
CA ARG A 44 13.90 9.90 29.34
C ARG A 44 15.18 10.06 30.17
N LYS A 45 15.08 9.96 31.50
CA LYS A 45 16.23 10.02 32.41
C LYS A 45 17.12 8.77 32.31
N ALA A 46 16.53 7.60 32.06
CA ALA A 46 17.26 6.36 31.80
C ALA A 46 18.02 6.39 30.47
N LEU A 47 17.46 7.01 29.43
CA LEU A 47 18.12 7.17 28.12
C LEU A 47 19.22 8.26 28.11
N SER A 48 19.19 9.19 29.06
CA SER A 48 20.19 10.26 29.21
C SER A 48 21.49 9.81 29.90
N MET A 49 21.56 8.61 30.48
CA MET A 49 22.74 8.11 31.21
C MET A 49 23.54 7.04 30.44
N GLY A 50 23.71 7.24 29.13
CA GLY A 50 24.67 6.48 28.32
C GLY A 50 26.13 6.93 28.54
N PRO A 51 27.12 6.06 28.34
CA PRO A 51 28.51 6.32 28.72
C PRO A 51 29.15 7.41 27.85
N LYS A 52 29.77 8.40 28.50
CA LYS A 52 30.55 9.47 27.86
C LYS A 52 31.81 8.88 27.23
N HIS A 53 31.84 8.76 25.90
CA HIS A 53 33.09 8.61 25.15
C HIS A 53 33.63 9.99 24.79
N SER A 54 34.87 10.25 25.22
CA SER A 54 35.68 11.41 24.89
C SER A 54 36.18 11.32 23.46
N GLU A 55 35.75 12.23 22.59
CA GLU A 55 36.30 12.39 21.24
C GLU A 55 37.19 13.63 21.15
N THR A 56 38.47 13.38 20.91
CA THR A 56 39.51 14.36 20.59
C THR A 56 39.34 14.90 19.17
N ARG A 57 39.25 16.23 19.06
CA ARG A 57 39.21 16.99 17.80
C ARG A 57 40.52 16.86 17.00
N SER A 58 40.45 16.37 15.77
CA SER A 58 41.43 16.67 14.71
C SER A 58 40.72 17.14 13.46
N LYS A 59 40.92 18.42 13.09
CA LYS A 59 40.50 18.99 11.80
C LYS A 59 41.50 18.56 10.71
N PRO A 60 41.04 18.46 9.44
CA PRO A 60 41.86 18.94 8.34
C PRO A 60 41.14 20.00 7.52
N ARG A 61 41.91 21.05 7.18
CA ARG A 61 41.66 22.02 6.11
C ARG A 61 41.90 21.32 4.77
N ILE A 62 40.98 21.49 3.82
CA ILE A 62 41.28 21.53 2.37
C ILE A 62 40.41 22.62 1.77
N ALA A 63 41.00 23.41 0.86
CA ALA A 63 40.46 24.62 0.31
C ALA A 63 40.59 24.59 -1.24
N TRP A 64 39.66 25.30 -1.92
CA TRP A 64 39.62 25.71 -3.35
C TRP A 64 39.43 24.58 -4.39
N ALA A 65 38.80 24.74 -5.55
CA ALA A 65 37.92 25.72 -6.21
C ALA A 65 37.46 25.05 -7.54
N GLY A 66 36.34 25.47 -8.17
CA GLY A 66 36.00 24.99 -9.52
C GLY A 66 34.59 25.33 -9.98
N ALA A 67 34.50 26.29 -10.90
CA ALA A 67 33.32 26.93 -11.45
C ALA A 67 32.40 26.04 -12.30
N TYR A 68 31.10 26.39 -12.35
CA TYR A 68 30.24 26.11 -13.51
C TYR A 68 29.42 27.35 -13.91
N ARG A 69 29.46 27.59 -15.22
CA ARG A 69 28.87 28.70 -15.99
C ARG A 69 27.35 28.67 -15.98
N ILE A 70 26.75 29.85 -15.89
CA ILE A 70 25.37 30.13 -16.28
C ILE A 70 25.39 30.58 -17.75
N GLY A 71 24.58 29.93 -18.59
CA GLY A 71 24.30 30.33 -19.98
C GLY A 71 22.98 31.11 -20.07
N PRO A 72 22.79 31.96 -21.10
CA PRO A 72 21.88 33.10 -21.02
C PRO A 72 20.45 32.84 -21.51
N SER A 73 19.53 33.62 -20.94
CA SER A 73 18.16 33.88 -21.38
C SER A 73 18.12 34.68 -22.68
N PRO A 74 17.11 34.50 -23.55
CA PRO A 74 16.76 35.47 -24.56
C PRO A 74 15.57 36.32 -24.13
N GLN A 75 15.72 37.65 -24.22
CA GLN A 75 14.64 38.63 -24.17
C GLN A 75 14.45 39.27 -25.55
N ASN A 76 13.20 39.67 -25.79
CA ASN A 76 12.72 40.73 -26.67
C ASN A 76 12.38 40.40 -28.13
N ALA A 77 11.06 40.39 -28.39
CA ALA A 77 10.47 41.05 -29.55
C ALA A 77 9.32 41.96 -29.06
N ARG A 78 9.52 43.28 -29.19
CA ARG A 78 8.48 44.31 -29.10
C ARG A 78 7.75 44.39 -30.44
N GLN A 79 6.42 44.49 -30.43
CA GLN A 79 5.67 45.16 -31.50
C GLN A 79 4.57 46.06 -30.93
N HIS A 80 4.27 47.07 -31.73
CA HIS A 80 3.62 48.34 -31.42
C HIS A 80 2.09 48.29 -31.15
N VAL A 81 1.69 49.17 -30.23
CA VAL A 81 0.51 50.06 -30.19
C VAL A 81 -0.47 50.01 -31.38
N THR A 82 -1.76 49.77 -31.10
CA THR A 82 -2.89 50.54 -31.64
C THR A 82 -4.17 50.44 -30.77
N LYS A 83 -4.61 51.62 -30.31
CA LYS A 83 -5.98 52.17 -30.19
C LYS A 83 -7.14 51.37 -29.54
N ARG A 84 -7.73 52.03 -28.53
CA ARG A 84 -9.10 51.85 -27.98
C ARG A 84 -10.18 51.88 -29.08
N PRO A 85 -11.36 51.29 -28.77
CA PRO A 85 -12.56 52.12 -28.80
C PRO A 85 -13.40 52.02 -27.53
N THR A 86 -14.11 53.12 -27.31
CA THR A 86 -15.13 53.44 -26.32
C THR A 86 -16.47 52.75 -26.60
N GLY A 87 -17.22 52.48 -25.52
CA GLY A 87 -18.68 52.60 -25.49
C GLY A 87 -19.48 51.32 -25.76
N GLY A 88 -20.34 50.96 -24.80
CA GLY A 88 -21.33 49.90 -24.96
C GLY A 88 -22.12 49.67 -23.68
N ASP A 89 -23.10 50.54 -23.42
CA ASP A 89 -24.17 50.33 -22.44
C ASP A 89 -24.90 49.01 -22.71
N TYR A 90 -25.07 48.16 -21.70
CA TYR A 90 -26.12 47.13 -21.74
C TYR A 90 -26.88 47.02 -20.42
N GLN A 91 -28.19 46.99 -20.62
CA GLN A 91 -29.27 47.13 -19.66
C GLN A 91 -29.36 45.98 -18.67
N VAL A 92 -29.75 46.36 -17.44
CA VAL A 92 -30.29 45.48 -16.41
C VAL A 92 -31.66 44.98 -16.85
N MET A 93 -31.78 43.69 -17.17
CA MET A 93 -33.06 42.98 -17.19
C MET A 93 -33.17 42.06 -15.98
N LYS A 94 -34.07 42.44 -15.07
CA LYS A 94 -34.66 41.58 -14.04
C LYS A 94 -35.66 40.62 -14.68
N SER A 95 -35.68 39.36 -14.24
CA SER A 95 -36.86 38.50 -13.99
C SER A 95 -36.44 37.01 -13.92
N PRO A 96 -37.30 36.07 -13.49
CA PRO A 96 -37.73 35.86 -12.11
C PRO A 96 -37.44 34.41 -11.61
N LEU A 97 -37.55 34.20 -10.30
CA LEU A 97 -37.58 32.87 -9.68
C LEU A 97 -38.66 31.95 -10.30
N PRO A 98 -38.45 30.62 -10.24
CA PRO A 98 -39.54 29.70 -10.01
C PRO A 98 -39.40 28.94 -8.69
N SER A 99 -40.58 28.76 -8.12
CA SER A 99 -41.01 28.12 -6.88
C SER A 99 -40.78 26.62 -6.78
N HIS A 100 -40.65 26.17 -5.52
CA HIS A 100 -41.11 24.90 -4.93
C HIS A 100 -41.40 23.70 -5.86
N VAL A 101 -40.62 22.63 -5.68
CA VAL A 101 -41.03 21.26 -6.04
C VAL A 101 -40.85 20.37 -4.80
N GLU A 102 -41.97 19.85 -4.30
CA GLU A 102 -42.04 18.78 -3.30
C GLU A 102 -41.49 17.46 -3.89
N LEU A 103 -40.64 16.77 -3.13
CA LEU A 103 -40.17 15.43 -3.45
C LEU A 103 -40.87 14.41 -2.53
N VAL A 104 -41.78 13.62 -3.11
CA VAL A 104 -42.32 12.38 -2.53
C VAL A 104 -41.51 11.20 -3.10
N PRO A 105 -41.10 10.20 -2.29
CA PRO A 105 -40.28 9.10 -2.78
C PRO A 105 -41.14 7.99 -3.41
N SER A 106 -40.78 7.59 -4.63
CA SER A 106 -41.38 6.44 -5.33
C SER A 106 -40.50 5.20 -5.17
N ALA A 107 -41.08 4.10 -4.68
CA ALA A 107 -40.47 2.77 -4.61
C ALA A 107 -40.47 2.07 -5.99
N PRO A 108 -39.52 1.16 -6.28
CA PRO A 108 -39.49 0.46 -7.57
C PRO A 108 -40.39 -0.79 -7.57
N LYS A 109 -41.21 -0.91 -8.62
CA LYS A 109 -42.01 -2.11 -8.95
C LYS A 109 -41.16 -3.12 -9.73
N LEU A 110 -41.25 -4.38 -9.29
CA LEU A 110 -40.79 -5.59 -9.97
C LEU A 110 -41.54 -5.81 -11.30
N LEU A 111 -40.78 -6.08 -12.37
CA LEU A 111 -41.30 -6.53 -13.66
C LEU A 111 -40.98 -8.01 -13.86
N THR A 112 -42.04 -8.80 -13.89
CA THR A 112 -42.09 -10.24 -14.19
C THR A 112 -41.99 -10.46 -15.70
N ILE A 113 -41.10 -11.36 -16.15
CA ILE A 113 -41.01 -11.81 -17.56
C ILE A 113 -41.71 -13.18 -17.69
N PRO A 114 -42.65 -13.37 -18.64
CA PRO A 114 -43.25 -14.67 -18.88
C PRO A 114 -42.64 -15.42 -20.08
N GLY A 115 -42.43 -16.73 -19.88
CA GLY A 115 -42.80 -17.79 -20.82
C GLY A 115 -41.97 -18.02 -22.09
N SER A 116 -41.14 -19.07 -22.08
CA SER A 116 -40.71 -19.77 -23.30
C SER A 116 -41.65 -20.93 -23.63
N PRO A 117 -41.87 -21.23 -24.93
CA PRO A 117 -42.23 -22.59 -25.32
C PRO A 117 -41.29 -23.20 -26.38
N ARG A 118 -40.92 -24.46 -26.07
CA ARG A 118 -40.87 -25.67 -26.91
C ARG A 118 -39.99 -25.70 -28.18
N LEU A 119 -39.02 -26.60 -28.08
CA LEU A 119 -38.34 -27.36 -29.14
C LEU A 119 -39.32 -28.07 -30.10
N ARG A 120 -39.02 -28.02 -31.40
CA ARG A 120 -39.45 -29.04 -32.38
C ARG A 120 -38.46 -29.15 -33.55
N ASN A 121 -38.20 -30.41 -33.92
CA ASN A 121 -37.27 -30.91 -34.95
C ASN A 121 -37.56 -30.45 -36.39
N GLY A 122 -36.53 -30.45 -37.24
CA GLY A 122 -36.66 -30.44 -38.72
C GLY A 122 -35.34 -30.70 -39.44
N LYS A 123 -35.34 -31.67 -40.36
CA LYS A 123 -34.24 -32.25 -41.18
C LYS A 123 -34.10 -31.57 -42.56
N GLN A 124 -32.94 -31.79 -43.20
CA GLN A 124 -32.68 -31.84 -44.68
C GLN A 124 -32.74 -30.50 -45.46
N THR A 125 -32.00 -30.16 -46.53
CA THR A 125 -31.20 -30.90 -47.55
C THR A 125 -30.35 -29.92 -48.38
N THR A 126 -29.27 -30.47 -48.96
CA THR A 126 -28.45 -30.13 -50.16
C THR A 126 -28.96 -29.12 -51.22
N SER A 127 -28.03 -28.33 -51.82
CA SER A 127 -27.82 -28.23 -53.29
C SER A 127 -26.65 -27.29 -53.68
N ASP A 128 -25.84 -27.77 -54.63
CA ASP A 128 -24.80 -27.09 -55.42
C ASP A 128 -25.32 -25.94 -56.31
N GLN A 129 -24.42 -25.01 -56.69
CA GLN A 129 -24.00 -24.73 -58.08
C GLN A 129 -22.98 -23.56 -58.19
N GLN A 130 -21.83 -23.85 -58.82
CA GLN A 130 -20.85 -22.96 -59.46
C GLN A 130 -21.31 -22.64 -60.92
N PRO A 131 -20.55 -21.97 -61.84
CA PRO A 131 -19.37 -21.08 -61.75
C PRO A 131 -19.46 -19.83 -62.70
N ARG A 132 -18.43 -18.98 -62.76
CA ARG A 132 -17.95 -18.30 -64.00
C ARG A 132 -16.55 -17.69 -63.83
N SER A 133 -15.76 -17.78 -64.90
CA SER A 133 -14.32 -17.54 -65.09
C SER A 133 -14.06 -16.53 -66.24
N LEU A 134 -12.80 -16.07 -66.35
CA LEU A 134 -12.00 -15.54 -67.52
C LEU A 134 -11.15 -14.32 -67.08
N GLU A 135 -9.80 -14.37 -66.97
CA GLU A 135 -8.71 -14.31 -68.00
C GLU A 135 -8.58 -12.90 -68.64
N ASP A 136 -7.41 -12.20 -68.74
CA ASP A 136 -6.12 -12.54 -69.39
C ASP A 136 -4.90 -11.66 -68.94
N ASP A 137 -3.70 -12.17 -69.28
CA ASP A 137 -2.25 -11.79 -69.15
C ASP A 137 -1.75 -10.55 -69.98
N PRO A 138 -0.42 -10.22 -70.25
CA PRO A 138 0.91 -10.81 -69.89
C PRO A 138 2.11 -9.85 -69.53
N LEU A 139 3.25 -10.50 -69.22
CA LEU A 139 4.69 -10.12 -69.01
C LEU A 139 5.43 -9.48 -70.25
N PRO A 140 6.72 -8.99 -70.19
CA PRO A 140 7.96 -9.83 -70.20
C PRO A 140 9.26 -9.29 -69.51
N GLU A 141 10.28 -10.17 -69.57
CA GLU A 141 11.60 -10.32 -68.93
C GLU A 141 12.77 -9.41 -69.39
N GLN A 142 13.88 -9.41 -68.62
CA GLN A 142 15.29 -9.77 -69.01
C GLN A 142 16.29 -9.31 -67.90
N GLY A 143 17.13 -10.17 -67.30
CA GLY A 143 18.49 -10.58 -67.74
C GLY A 143 19.56 -9.62 -67.15
N THR A 144 20.60 -10.00 -66.39
CA THR A 144 21.66 -10.99 -66.66
C THR A 144 22.62 -11.12 -65.45
N SER A 145 23.32 -12.24 -65.38
CA SER A 145 24.37 -12.59 -64.40
C SER A 145 25.76 -12.08 -64.80
N SER A 146 26.68 -11.90 -63.84
CA SER A 146 28.06 -12.40 -63.99
C SER A 146 28.81 -12.51 -62.66
N ARG A 147 29.80 -13.41 -62.66
CA ARG A 147 30.51 -14.07 -61.56
C ARG A 147 31.96 -13.58 -61.57
N SER A 148 32.54 -13.22 -60.41
CA SER A 148 34.01 -13.18 -60.28
C SER A 148 34.48 -13.38 -58.85
N SER A 149 35.40 -14.33 -58.70
CA SER A 149 36.14 -14.73 -57.51
C SER A 149 37.41 -13.89 -57.33
N LYS A 150 37.82 -13.56 -56.09
CA LYS A 150 39.11 -13.94 -55.46
C LYS A 150 39.56 -13.06 -54.27
N ILE A 151 40.05 -13.78 -53.24
CA ILE A 151 41.17 -13.52 -52.31
C ILE A 151 40.90 -12.71 -51.02
N PRO A 152 41.49 -13.14 -49.87
CA PRO A 152 41.12 -12.69 -48.54
C PRO A 152 42.09 -11.64 -47.97
N THR A 153 41.60 -10.79 -47.08
CA THR A 153 42.44 -9.93 -46.23
C THR A 153 41.95 -9.97 -44.78
N SER A 154 42.82 -10.48 -43.93
CA SER A 154 42.78 -10.36 -42.48
C SER A 154 42.91 -8.90 -42.05
N THR A 155 42.03 -8.43 -41.17
CA THR A 155 42.39 -7.34 -40.25
C THR A 155 41.62 -7.44 -38.94
N SER A 156 42.41 -7.44 -37.87
CA SER A 156 42.08 -7.30 -36.46
C SER A 156 41.10 -6.15 -36.17
N GLY A 157 40.05 -6.43 -35.38
CA GLY A 157 39.08 -5.44 -34.92
C GLY A 157 38.82 -5.55 -33.42
N SER A 158 39.55 -4.72 -32.65
CA SER A 158 39.15 -4.04 -31.42
C SER A 158 37.76 -4.38 -30.85
N SER A 159 37.73 -5.02 -29.68
CA SER A 159 36.52 -5.23 -28.89
C SER A 159 36.09 -3.92 -28.21
N SER A 160 35.31 -3.11 -28.93
CA SER A 160 34.52 -2.03 -28.31
C SER A 160 33.45 -2.64 -27.39
N PRO A 161 33.19 -2.06 -26.20
CA PRO A 161 32.13 -2.53 -25.32
C PRO A 161 30.77 -2.31 -26.00
N ARG A 162 30.10 -3.41 -26.36
CA ARG A 162 28.76 -3.39 -26.95
C ARG A 162 27.78 -2.62 -26.06
N THR A 163 27.32 -1.47 -26.55
CA THR A 163 26.31 -0.59 -25.95
C THR A 163 24.97 -1.29 -25.74
N PHE A 164 24.18 -0.81 -24.78
CA PHE A 164 22.83 -1.33 -24.48
C PHE A 164 21.90 -1.07 -25.67
N GLN A 165 21.22 -2.10 -26.15
CA GLN A 165 20.33 -2.01 -27.31
C GLN A 165 18.89 -1.83 -26.83
N LEU A 166 18.30 -0.66 -27.09
CA LEU A 166 16.86 -0.46 -26.92
C LEU A 166 16.12 -1.26 -28.00
N VAL A 167 15.16 -2.08 -27.57
CA VAL A 167 14.28 -2.83 -28.46
C VAL A 167 12.94 -2.13 -28.48
N GLN A 168 12.55 -1.60 -29.63
CA GLN A 168 11.25 -0.98 -29.82
C GLN A 168 10.22 -2.10 -30.07
N TYR A 169 9.19 -2.17 -29.23
CA TYR A 169 8.17 -3.22 -29.28
C TYR A 169 6.91 -2.69 -29.96
N ASP A 170 6.55 -3.30 -31.10
CA ASP A 170 5.29 -3.05 -31.80
C ASP A 170 4.32 -4.22 -31.51
N PRO A 171 3.22 -4.00 -30.78
CA PRO A 171 2.31 -5.06 -30.35
C PRO A 171 1.52 -5.71 -31.50
N LEU A 172 1.53 -5.15 -32.72
CA LEU A 172 0.77 -5.67 -33.86
C LEU A 172 1.57 -6.58 -34.80
N ARG A 173 2.89 -6.69 -34.60
CA ARG A 173 3.75 -7.58 -35.41
C ARG A 173 4.29 -8.73 -34.56
N LYS A 174 4.28 -9.94 -35.14
CA LYS A 174 4.98 -11.10 -34.54
C LYS A 174 6.45 -10.70 -34.31
N THR A 175 6.90 -10.82 -33.07
CA THR A 175 8.25 -10.43 -32.63
C THR A 175 9.31 -11.06 -33.52
N THR A 176 10.18 -10.23 -34.12
CA THR A 176 11.28 -10.74 -34.96
C THR A 176 12.28 -11.51 -34.09
N PRO A 177 12.97 -12.53 -34.65
CA PRO A 177 14.00 -13.27 -33.95
C PRO A 177 15.08 -12.38 -33.33
N GLU A 178 15.41 -11.24 -33.97
CA GLU A 178 16.38 -10.29 -33.41
C GLU A 178 15.88 -9.60 -32.14
N SER A 179 14.59 -9.24 -32.07
CA SER A 179 13.99 -8.64 -30.87
C SER A 179 14.00 -9.61 -29.68
N ILE A 180 13.70 -10.88 -29.93
CA ILE A 180 13.74 -11.95 -28.91
C ILE A 180 15.18 -12.18 -28.45
N HIS A 181 16.14 -12.22 -29.38
CA HIS A 181 17.56 -12.37 -29.06
C HIS A 181 18.12 -11.18 -28.27
N ALA A 182 17.72 -9.95 -28.62
CA ALA A 182 18.12 -8.73 -27.90
C ALA A 182 17.53 -8.69 -26.47
N VAL A 183 16.27 -9.08 -26.29
CA VAL A 183 15.64 -9.22 -24.96
C VAL A 183 16.35 -10.28 -24.13
N ARG A 184 16.65 -11.46 -24.69
CA ARG A 184 17.40 -12.53 -24.01
C ARG A 184 18.83 -12.08 -23.64
N SER A 185 19.52 -11.39 -24.54
CA SER A 185 20.87 -10.85 -24.31
C SER A 185 20.89 -9.79 -23.20
N ASN A 186 19.89 -8.90 -23.17
CA ASN A 186 19.71 -7.91 -22.10
C ASN A 186 19.43 -8.60 -20.75
N ALA A 187 18.58 -9.62 -20.71
CA ALA A 187 18.28 -10.40 -19.51
C ALA A 187 19.52 -11.13 -18.95
N VAL A 188 20.35 -11.72 -19.81
CA VAL A 188 21.60 -12.39 -19.39
C VAL A 188 22.61 -11.38 -18.82
N ARG A 189 22.73 -10.17 -19.37
CA ARG A 189 23.64 -9.12 -18.84
C ARG A 189 23.27 -8.66 -17.44
N TYR A 190 21.98 -8.64 -17.10
CA TYR A 190 21.52 -8.33 -15.75
C TYR A 190 22.01 -9.37 -14.71
N GLN A 191 22.11 -10.65 -15.09
CA GLN A 191 22.60 -11.70 -14.19
C GLN A 191 24.11 -11.58 -13.89
N TRP A 192 24.91 -11.04 -14.83
CA TRP A 192 26.38 -10.98 -14.69
C TRP A 192 26.92 -9.79 -13.89
N LYS A 193 26.18 -8.68 -13.77
CA LYS A 193 26.62 -7.54 -12.93
C LYS A 193 26.60 -7.83 -11.42
N ARG A 194 25.98 -8.92 -10.98
CA ARG A 194 25.84 -9.31 -9.56
C ARG A 194 27.10 -9.93 -8.93
N SER A 195 28.10 -10.34 -9.73
CA SER A 195 29.21 -11.19 -9.24
C SER A 195 30.58 -10.53 -9.07
N LYS A 196 30.76 -9.24 -9.38
CA LYS A 196 32.10 -8.60 -9.37
C LYS A 196 32.29 -7.39 -8.44
N ALA A 197 31.34 -7.04 -7.58
CA ALA A 197 31.53 -5.94 -6.63
C ALA A 197 31.89 -6.45 -5.22
N VAL A 198 33.16 -6.24 -4.83
CA VAL A 198 33.68 -6.08 -3.46
C VAL A 198 33.99 -7.35 -2.64
N ARG A 199 35.29 -7.69 -2.57
CA ARG A 199 35.95 -8.23 -1.37
C ARG A 199 37.29 -7.50 -1.16
N PRO A 200 37.52 -6.84 -0.02
CA PRO A 200 38.87 -6.66 0.50
C PRO A 200 39.27 -7.89 1.33
N ARG A 201 40.45 -8.43 1.05
CA ARG A 201 41.11 -9.47 1.86
C ARG A 201 41.55 -8.87 3.19
N GLY A 202 41.06 -9.43 4.30
CA GLY A 202 41.48 -9.09 5.66
C GLY A 202 41.95 -10.34 6.43
N ARG A 203 43.14 -10.22 7.00
CA ARG A 203 44.00 -11.23 7.64
C ARG A 203 43.37 -11.87 8.88
N LYS A 204 43.61 -13.17 9.09
CA LYS A 204 43.23 -13.93 10.30
C LYS A 204 44.22 -13.66 11.44
N THR A 205 43.73 -13.35 12.63
CA THR A 205 44.46 -13.48 13.90
C THR A 205 43.76 -14.51 14.79
N LYS A 206 44.52 -15.53 15.20
CA LYS A 206 44.16 -16.56 16.18
C LYS A 206 44.30 -15.99 17.59
N VAL A 207 43.36 -16.28 18.48
CA VAL A 207 43.54 -16.26 19.95
C VAL A 207 42.71 -17.43 20.54
N PRO A 208 43.20 -18.11 21.61
CA PRO A 208 42.94 -19.54 21.83
C PRO A 208 41.76 -19.85 22.77
N GLU A 209 41.34 -21.11 22.67
CA GLU A 209 40.44 -21.84 23.56
C GLU A 209 40.87 -21.76 25.03
N THR A 210 39.89 -21.65 25.93
CA THR A 210 40.05 -21.94 27.36
C THR A 210 38.95 -22.90 27.78
N THR A 211 39.40 -24.00 28.38
CA THR A 211 38.65 -25.19 28.79
C THR A 211 38.38 -25.15 30.30
N GLY A 212 37.25 -25.73 30.73
CA GLY A 212 36.95 -26.11 32.12
C GLY A 212 36.10 -25.09 32.89
N LEU A 213 35.10 -25.43 33.70
CA LEU A 213 34.70 -26.67 34.39
C LEU A 213 33.22 -26.55 34.85
N PRO A 214 32.59 -27.61 35.40
CA PRO A 214 31.13 -27.77 35.47
C PRO A 214 30.51 -27.24 36.76
N SER A 215 29.21 -26.95 36.72
CA SER A 215 28.40 -26.80 37.93
C SER A 215 27.07 -27.54 37.79
N GLU A 216 26.80 -28.33 38.82
CA GLU A 216 25.68 -29.23 39.04
C GLU A 216 24.32 -28.54 39.26
N ASN A 217 23.28 -29.33 38.98
CA ASN A 217 22.03 -29.50 39.71
C ASN A 217 21.17 -28.28 40.12
N ALA A 218 20.00 -28.16 39.47
CA ALA A 218 18.75 -27.83 40.16
C ALA A 218 17.52 -28.33 39.39
N LYS A 219 16.93 -29.43 39.87
CA LYS A 219 15.58 -29.89 39.51
C LYS A 219 14.53 -29.04 40.22
N LYS A 220 13.62 -28.40 39.49
CA LYS A 220 12.26 -27.98 39.94
C LYS A 220 11.36 -28.02 38.70
N SER A 221 10.59 -29.09 38.47
CA SER A 221 9.24 -29.33 39.00
C SER A 221 8.35 -28.09 38.88
N GLN A 222 7.58 -28.01 37.80
CA GLN A 222 6.46 -27.09 37.69
C GLN A 222 5.22 -27.85 37.23
N ARG A 223 4.18 -27.69 38.05
CA ARG A 223 2.96 -28.48 38.14
C ARG A 223 1.90 -27.77 37.30
N ASN A 224 1.39 -28.43 36.27
CA ASN A 224 0.25 -27.96 35.49
C ASN A 224 -1.02 -28.00 36.37
N ARG A 225 -1.68 -26.86 36.54
CA ARG A 225 -3.08 -26.77 36.96
C ARG A 225 -3.89 -26.30 35.76
N LEU A 226 -4.63 -27.26 35.19
CA LEU A 226 -5.72 -27.06 34.25
C LEU A 226 -6.89 -26.49 35.06
N VAL A 227 -7.41 -25.32 34.67
CA VAL A 227 -8.69 -24.81 35.16
C VAL A 227 -9.69 -24.97 34.03
N ASP A 228 -10.69 -25.79 34.32
CA ASP A 228 -11.84 -26.12 33.51
C ASP A 228 -12.86 -24.96 33.59
N LEU A 229 -13.30 -24.46 32.44
CA LEU A 229 -14.31 -23.39 32.35
C LEU A 229 -15.23 -23.64 31.15
N GLY A 230 -16.41 -24.15 31.46
CA GLY A 230 -17.69 -23.63 30.97
C GLY A 230 -18.09 -24.01 29.55
N GLU A 231 -18.95 -25.02 29.45
CA GLU A 231 -19.82 -25.28 28.30
C GLU A 231 -20.61 -24.01 27.93
N PHE A 232 -20.43 -23.56 26.68
CA PHE A 232 -21.32 -22.59 26.06
C PHE A 232 -22.24 -23.32 25.07
N VAL A 233 -23.53 -23.10 25.24
CA VAL A 233 -24.62 -23.63 24.41
C VAL A 233 -24.49 -23.06 22.99
N GLU A 234 -24.26 -23.96 22.04
CA GLU A 234 -24.09 -23.71 20.62
C GLU A 234 -25.48 -23.58 19.98
N THR A 235 -25.88 -22.37 19.58
CA THR A 235 -27.09 -22.15 18.78
C THR A 235 -26.77 -22.23 17.29
N ASP A 236 -27.43 -23.20 16.67
CA ASP A 236 -27.41 -23.63 15.27
C ASP A 236 -27.36 -22.48 14.22
N THR A 237 -26.16 -22.15 13.75
CA THR A 237 -25.94 -21.36 12.50
C THR A 237 -24.66 -21.81 11.76
N GLU A 238 -24.26 -23.07 11.91
CA GLU A 238 -22.95 -23.58 11.45
C GLU A 238 -22.93 -24.15 10.01
N SER A 239 -23.95 -23.88 9.20
CA SER A 239 -24.17 -24.65 7.96
C SER A 239 -23.42 -24.16 6.71
N ARG A 240 -22.49 -23.18 6.79
CA ARG A 240 -21.85 -22.62 5.56
C ARG A 240 -20.34 -22.40 5.55
N LEU A 241 -19.62 -22.60 6.64
CA LEU A 241 -18.14 -22.48 6.66
C LEU A 241 -17.51 -23.87 6.80
N ARG A 242 -17.23 -24.53 5.67
CA ARG A 242 -16.43 -25.78 5.68
C ARG A 242 -14.99 -25.46 6.05
N LEU A 243 -14.63 -25.71 7.32
CA LEU A 243 -13.28 -25.57 7.86
C LEU A 243 -12.37 -26.65 7.24
N VAL A 244 -11.18 -26.26 6.76
CA VAL A 244 -10.16 -27.21 6.30
C VAL A 244 -9.22 -27.50 7.46
N LYS A 245 -9.29 -28.71 8.01
CA LYS A 245 -8.33 -29.17 9.02
C LYS A 245 -7.00 -29.47 8.32
N VAL A 246 -6.06 -28.54 8.39
CA VAL A 246 -4.68 -28.80 7.92
C VAL A 246 -3.96 -29.58 9.02
N PRO A 247 -3.38 -30.76 8.72
CA PRO A 247 -2.68 -31.55 9.72
C PRO A 247 -1.55 -30.73 10.36
N ALA A 248 -1.38 -30.85 11.68
CA ALA A 248 -0.21 -30.31 12.35
C ALA A 248 1.06 -30.91 11.73
N PRO A 249 2.14 -30.13 11.55
CA PRO A 249 3.41 -30.65 11.06
C PRO A 249 4.01 -31.58 12.12
N GLY A 250 3.62 -32.86 12.11
CA GLY A 250 4.18 -33.85 13.04
C GLY A 250 3.47 -35.20 13.14
N ASN A 251 2.15 -35.29 12.92
CA ASN A 251 1.41 -36.51 13.31
C ASN A 251 0.81 -37.32 12.15
N ASP A 252 0.87 -36.84 10.91
CA ASP A 252 0.36 -37.57 9.76
C ASP A 252 1.53 -38.20 8.97
N SER A 253 1.87 -39.44 9.34
CA SER A 253 2.85 -40.30 8.64
C SER A 253 2.39 -40.74 7.23
N SER A 254 1.30 -40.15 6.72
CA SER A 254 0.75 -40.38 5.38
C SER A 254 1.35 -39.46 4.30
N LEU A 255 2.09 -38.40 4.66
CA LEU A 255 2.92 -37.66 3.71
C LEU A 255 4.18 -38.47 3.41
N GLN A 256 4.13 -39.25 2.32
CA GLN A 256 5.26 -40.00 1.76
C GLN A 256 6.56 -39.17 1.84
N PRO A 257 7.69 -39.76 2.28
CA PRO A 257 9.00 -39.11 2.22
C PRO A 257 9.35 -38.84 0.74
N GLY A 258 9.06 -37.63 0.27
CA GLY A 258 9.09 -37.24 -1.15
C GLY A 258 7.94 -36.31 -1.61
N GLY A 259 6.97 -35.97 -0.74
CA GLY A 259 5.74 -35.27 -1.13
C GLY A 259 5.81 -33.74 -1.39
N TYR A 260 6.97 -33.09 -1.32
CA TYR A 260 7.10 -31.66 -1.64
C TYR A 260 7.76 -31.47 -3.01
N PRO A 261 7.34 -30.49 -3.82
CA PRO A 261 7.90 -30.26 -5.14
C PRO A 261 9.24 -29.50 -5.03
N THR A 262 10.22 -30.10 -4.37
CA THR A 262 11.49 -29.45 -4.01
C THR A 262 12.66 -30.41 -4.00
N GLU A 263 13.80 -29.93 -4.48
CA GLU A 263 15.10 -30.62 -4.39
C GLU A 263 15.82 -30.35 -3.05
N LEU A 264 15.19 -29.61 -2.13
CA LEU A 264 15.80 -29.28 -0.84
C LEU A 264 15.87 -30.51 0.08
N PRO A 265 16.89 -30.57 0.97
CA PRO A 265 16.96 -31.61 1.98
C PRO A 265 15.69 -31.64 2.84
N SER A 266 15.10 -32.82 3.03
CA SER A 266 13.82 -33.00 3.74
C SER A 266 13.78 -32.32 5.11
N GLY A 267 14.88 -32.38 5.87
CA GLY A 267 15.01 -31.71 7.18
C GLY A 267 14.94 -30.18 7.14
N SER A 268 15.12 -29.56 5.98
CA SER A 268 14.98 -28.11 5.79
C SER A 268 13.59 -27.70 5.29
N VAL A 269 12.82 -28.62 4.69
CA VAL A 269 11.54 -28.30 4.02
C VAL A 269 10.43 -28.03 5.02
N ALA A 270 10.30 -28.85 6.08
CA ALA A 270 9.22 -28.70 7.05
C ALA A 270 9.22 -27.33 7.77
N PRO A 271 10.35 -26.79 8.27
CA PRO A 271 10.38 -25.45 8.85
C PRO A 271 10.02 -24.34 7.86
N LEU A 272 10.45 -24.45 6.60
CA LEU A 272 10.14 -23.47 5.56
C LEU A 272 8.66 -23.50 5.19
N TYR A 273 8.06 -24.69 5.13
CA TYR A 273 6.63 -24.84 4.86
C TYR A 273 5.78 -24.28 6.01
N HIS A 274 6.14 -24.56 7.26
CA HIS A 274 5.48 -23.96 8.42
C HIS A 274 5.54 -22.43 8.37
N LEU A 275 6.68 -21.88 7.96
CA LEU A 275 6.81 -20.44 7.81
C LEU A 275 5.89 -19.87 6.72
N VAL A 276 5.81 -20.50 5.55
CA VAL A 276 4.87 -20.11 4.50
C VAL A 276 3.44 -20.16 5.03
N TYR A 277 3.08 -21.24 5.71
CA TYR A 277 1.77 -21.40 6.33
C TYR A 277 1.47 -20.26 7.32
N GLU A 278 2.39 -19.95 8.24
CA GLU A 278 2.20 -18.92 9.26
C GLU A 278 2.03 -17.52 8.64
N VAL A 279 2.88 -17.16 7.68
CA VAL A 279 2.83 -15.87 7.00
C VAL A 279 1.54 -15.76 6.19
N THR A 280 1.22 -16.77 5.37
CA THR A 280 -0.01 -16.77 4.58
C THR A 280 -1.25 -16.74 5.45
N ASN A 281 -1.30 -17.52 6.53
CA ASN A 281 -2.43 -17.51 7.45
C ASN A 281 -2.65 -16.10 8.03
N ARG A 282 -1.57 -15.38 8.41
CA ARG A 282 -1.68 -13.98 8.84
C ARG A 282 -2.15 -13.02 7.74
N THR A 283 -1.73 -13.21 6.49
CA THR A 283 -2.16 -12.38 5.34
C THR A 283 -3.67 -12.49 5.10
N PHE A 284 -4.19 -13.71 5.22
CA PHE A 284 -5.60 -14.03 5.11
C PHE A 284 -6.34 -14.01 6.45
N VAL A 285 -5.72 -13.39 7.47
CA VAL A 285 -6.35 -13.10 8.76
C VAL A 285 -6.85 -14.34 9.52
N GLY A 286 -6.22 -15.47 9.32
CA GLY A 286 -6.46 -16.65 10.14
C GLY A 286 -6.02 -16.38 11.59
N ASN A 287 -6.91 -16.70 12.53
CA ASN A 287 -6.56 -16.68 13.95
C ASN A 287 -5.48 -17.74 14.20
N GLN A 288 -4.37 -17.36 14.87
CA GLN A 288 -3.28 -18.30 15.18
C GLN A 288 -3.74 -19.50 16.02
N ALA A 289 -4.85 -19.35 16.77
CA ALA A 289 -5.46 -20.41 17.56
C ALA A 289 -6.56 -21.19 16.82
N ARG A 290 -7.03 -20.75 15.63
CA ARG A 290 -8.07 -21.44 14.85
C ARG A 290 -7.49 -22.09 13.59
N THR A 291 -8.26 -23.01 13.02
CA THR A 291 -8.01 -23.61 11.69
C THR A 291 -7.88 -22.51 10.63
N MET A 292 -6.94 -22.71 9.70
CA MET A 292 -6.67 -21.78 8.59
C MET A 292 -7.95 -21.43 7.83
N ASN A 293 -8.11 -20.16 7.46
CA ASN A 293 -9.20 -19.72 6.58
C ASN A 293 -9.22 -20.63 5.33
N MET A 294 -10.38 -21.11 4.89
CA MET A 294 -10.49 -22.01 3.74
C MET A 294 -9.76 -21.48 2.49
N MET A 295 -9.80 -20.17 2.27
CA MET A 295 -9.09 -19.49 1.18
C MET A 295 -7.58 -19.57 1.32
N ALA A 296 -7.06 -19.32 2.53
CA ALA A 296 -5.65 -19.53 2.85
C ALA A 296 -5.26 -21.00 2.71
N GLY A 297 -6.14 -21.91 3.16
CA GLY A 297 -6.14 -23.37 2.94
C GLY A 297 -5.73 -23.73 1.52
N ARG A 298 -6.58 -23.30 0.59
CA ARG A 298 -6.44 -23.56 -0.83
C ARG A 298 -5.24 -22.84 -1.42
N TYR A 299 -4.94 -21.62 -0.99
CA TYR A 299 -3.79 -20.87 -1.47
C TYR A 299 -2.46 -21.55 -1.07
N VAL A 300 -2.31 -22.01 0.17
CA VAL A 300 -1.14 -22.78 0.62
C VAL A 300 -1.06 -24.13 -0.10
N GLN A 301 -2.20 -24.80 -0.30
CA GLN A 301 -2.27 -26.04 -1.06
C GLN A 301 -1.79 -25.86 -2.53
N GLN A 302 -2.05 -24.70 -3.13
CA GLN A 302 -1.51 -24.37 -4.44
C GLN A 302 -0.02 -24.07 -4.39
N MET A 303 0.44 -23.31 -3.40
CA MET A 303 1.87 -23.01 -3.31
C MET A 303 2.68 -24.31 -3.22
N ARG A 304 2.15 -25.37 -2.61
CA ARG A 304 2.80 -26.69 -2.59
C ARG A 304 2.61 -27.56 -3.85
N SER A 305 1.83 -27.16 -4.85
CA SER A 305 1.53 -28.03 -5.99
C SER A 305 2.59 -27.97 -7.10
N HIS A 306 3.49 -26.97 -7.09
CA HIS A 306 4.54 -26.85 -8.10
C HIS A 306 5.81 -26.19 -7.54
N PRO A 307 7.01 -26.58 -8.01
CA PRO A 307 8.27 -26.03 -7.49
C PRO A 307 8.35 -24.50 -7.59
N ALA A 308 7.88 -23.93 -8.70
CA ALA A 308 7.86 -22.48 -8.94
C ALA A 308 7.16 -21.72 -7.80
N SER A 309 5.91 -22.08 -7.49
CA SER A 309 5.09 -21.40 -6.49
C SER A 309 5.62 -21.67 -5.09
N PHE A 310 6.03 -22.91 -4.81
CA PHE A 310 6.54 -23.30 -3.49
C PHE A 310 7.78 -22.51 -3.12
N HIS A 311 8.79 -22.53 -4.00
CA HIS A 311 10.05 -21.88 -3.75
C HIS A 311 9.92 -20.36 -3.74
N ALA A 312 9.05 -19.78 -4.57
CA ALA A 312 8.78 -18.35 -4.56
C ALA A 312 8.13 -17.91 -3.23
N ALA A 313 7.14 -18.69 -2.74
CA ALA A 313 6.46 -18.45 -1.47
C ALA A 313 7.40 -18.55 -0.27
N VAL A 314 8.21 -19.61 -0.22
CA VAL A 314 9.25 -19.79 0.81
C VAL A 314 10.20 -18.61 0.81
N TRP A 315 10.67 -18.21 -0.37
CA TRP A 315 11.60 -17.12 -0.50
C TRP A 315 11.04 -15.79 0.02
N VAL A 316 9.83 -15.39 -0.39
CA VAL A 316 9.22 -14.14 0.08
C VAL A 316 8.95 -14.14 1.58
N CYS A 317 8.41 -15.25 2.13
CA CYS A 317 8.08 -15.34 3.55
C CYS A 317 9.33 -15.29 4.43
N ALA A 318 10.36 -16.04 4.06
CA ALA A 318 11.61 -16.07 4.81
C ALA A 318 12.44 -14.80 4.68
N LYS A 319 12.43 -14.17 3.51
CA LYS A 319 13.12 -12.89 3.33
C LYS A 319 12.50 -11.79 4.19
N GLY A 320 11.17 -11.67 4.20
CA GLY A 320 10.49 -10.69 5.02
C GLY A 320 10.74 -10.89 6.53
N MET A 321 10.82 -12.14 7.00
CA MET A 321 11.16 -12.43 8.40
C MET A 321 12.60 -12.08 8.75
N ILE A 322 13.54 -12.31 7.84
CA ILE A 322 14.94 -11.93 7.99
C ILE A 322 15.09 -10.42 8.14
N ASP A 323 14.37 -9.66 7.31
CA ASP A 323 14.42 -8.18 7.34
C ASP A 323 13.92 -7.62 8.68
N ARG A 324 13.02 -8.33 9.38
CA ARG A 324 12.53 -7.94 10.72
C ARG A 324 13.42 -8.35 11.88
N THR A 325 14.02 -9.53 11.81
CA THR A 325 14.68 -10.18 12.96
C THR A 325 16.18 -9.95 13.03
N SER A 326 16.76 -9.23 12.06
CA SER A 326 18.21 -9.18 11.86
C SER A 326 19.00 -8.51 13.01
N THR A 327 19.42 -9.36 13.95
CA THR A 327 20.72 -9.33 14.63
C THR A 327 21.64 -10.40 14.00
N ASN A 328 22.01 -10.17 12.73
CA ASN A 328 23.28 -10.51 12.05
C ASN A 328 23.93 -11.94 12.03
N ALA A 329 23.43 -12.96 12.74
CA ALA A 329 24.00 -14.32 12.70
C ALA A 329 23.06 -15.37 12.06
N ALA A 330 21.81 -15.45 12.52
CA ALA A 330 20.82 -16.37 11.97
C ALA A 330 20.53 -16.10 10.48
N VAL A 331 20.49 -14.83 10.10
CA VAL A 331 20.27 -14.36 8.72
C VAL A 331 21.25 -15.00 7.74
N ARG A 332 22.55 -15.00 8.05
CA ARG A 332 23.60 -15.55 7.18
C ARG A 332 23.49 -17.06 6.96
N LYS A 333 22.98 -17.79 7.96
CA LYS A 333 22.75 -19.24 7.86
C LYS A 333 21.65 -19.55 6.84
N HIS A 334 20.64 -18.68 6.75
CA HIS A 334 19.52 -18.86 5.84
C HIS A 334 19.71 -18.20 4.48
N THR A 335 20.61 -17.22 4.32
CA THR A 335 20.83 -16.52 3.02
C THR A 335 21.08 -17.47 1.86
N ARG A 336 21.97 -18.47 2.02
CA ARG A 336 22.27 -19.44 0.94
C ARG A 336 21.04 -20.26 0.55
N LEU A 337 20.23 -20.64 1.53
CA LEU A 337 19.00 -21.40 1.32
C LEU A 337 17.95 -20.56 0.59
N LEU A 338 17.87 -19.27 0.91
CA LEU A 338 16.99 -18.32 0.21
C LEU A 338 17.46 -18.02 -1.21
N ASP A 339 18.75 -17.85 -1.43
CA ASP A 339 19.30 -17.71 -2.79
C ASP A 339 18.99 -18.95 -3.62
N LEU A 340 19.10 -20.15 -3.03
CA LEU A 340 18.72 -21.40 -3.69
C LEU A 340 17.21 -21.43 -4.01
N CYS A 341 16.34 -21.11 -3.05
CA CYS A 341 14.89 -21.06 -3.29
C CYS A 341 14.55 -20.05 -4.39
N HIS A 342 15.14 -18.86 -4.36
CA HIS A 342 14.95 -17.87 -5.42
C HIS A 342 15.37 -18.39 -6.79
N ASN A 343 16.55 -19.01 -6.89
CA ASN A 343 17.05 -19.56 -8.15
C ASN A 343 16.16 -20.68 -8.69
N ILE A 344 15.68 -21.57 -7.83
CA ILE A 344 14.75 -22.63 -8.23
C ILE A 344 13.44 -22.01 -8.70
N ALA A 345 12.86 -21.08 -7.93
CA ALA A 345 11.63 -20.39 -8.29
C ALA A 345 11.72 -19.72 -9.68
N VAL A 346 12.79 -18.96 -9.94
CA VAL A 346 13.00 -18.28 -11.23
C VAL A 346 13.13 -19.29 -12.38
N LYS A 347 13.93 -20.35 -12.22
CA LYS A 347 14.08 -21.40 -13.24
C LYS A 347 12.75 -22.08 -13.53
N SER A 348 12.01 -22.46 -12.50
CA SER A 348 10.72 -23.13 -12.63
C SER A 348 9.63 -22.23 -13.23
N VAL A 349 9.65 -20.92 -12.98
CA VAL A 349 8.77 -19.96 -13.64
C VAL A 349 9.08 -19.87 -15.14
N ILE A 350 10.37 -19.77 -15.52
CA ILE A 350 10.78 -19.72 -16.93
C ILE A 350 10.39 -21.01 -17.66
N GLN A 351 10.59 -22.16 -17.01
CA GLN A 351 10.18 -23.45 -17.56
C GLN A 351 8.67 -23.51 -17.76
N MET A 352 7.89 -23.14 -16.73
CA MET A 352 6.43 -23.14 -16.82
C MET A 352 5.89 -22.21 -17.93
N ILE A 353 6.52 -21.04 -18.14
CA ILE A 353 6.14 -20.15 -19.26
C ILE A 353 6.43 -20.84 -20.61
N SER A 354 7.55 -21.56 -20.71
CA SER A 354 7.95 -22.25 -21.93
C SER A 354 7.02 -23.43 -22.22
N ASP A 355 6.66 -24.19 -21.18
CA ASP A 355 5.72 -25.31 -21.25
C ASP A 355 4.33 -24.82 -21.66
N LEU A 356 3.82 -23.74 -21.03
CA LEU A 356 2.53 -23.13 -21.38
C LEU A 356 2.49 -22.51 -22.77
N ALA A 357 3.65 -22.24 -23.39
CA ALA A 357 3.74 -21.74 -24.75
C ALA A 357 3.74 -22.88 -25.80
N ASP A 358 4.00 -24.12 -25.40
CA ASP A 358 3.96 -25.29 -26.30
C ASP A 358 2.50 -25.75 -26.49
N PRO A 359 1.95 -25.73 -27.71
CA PRO A 359 0.57 -26.16 -27.97
C PRO A 359 0.32 -27.65 -27.65
N ASN A 360 1.37 -28.48 -27.56
CA ASN A 360 1.26 -29.89 -27.24
C ASN A 360 1.33 -30.16 -25.72
N TYR A 361 1.70 -29.16 -24.93
CA TYR A 361 1.81 -29.33 -23.49
C TYR A 361 0.43 -29.40 -22.84
N MET A 362 0.12 -30.56 -22.27
CA MET A 362 -1.08 -30.77 -21.46
C MET A 362 -0.89 -30.13 -20.08
N ALA A 363 -1.16 -28.83 -19.99
CA ALA A 363 -1.01 -28.08 -18.75
C ALA A 363 -1.96 -28.60 -17.66
N PRO A 364 -1.50 -28.68 -16.39
CA PRO A 364 -2.40 -28.98 -15.30
C PRO A 364 -3.52 -27.91 -15.23
N PRO A 365 -4.73 -28.26 -14.77
CA PRO A 365 -5.89 -27.34 -14.76
C PRO A 365 -5.61 -25.98 -14.12
N ASN A 366 -4.68 -25.91 -13.16
CA ASN A 366 -4.36 -24.71 -12.41
C ASN A 366 -2.96 -24.14 -12.73
N ALA A 367 -2.34 -24.56 -13.85
CA ALA A 367 -0.99 -24.15 -14.24
C ALA A 367 -0.80 -22.63 -14.26
N LEU A 368 -1.76 -21.93 -14.84
CA LEU A 368 -1.75 -20.48 -14.95
C LEU A 368 -1.83 -19.80 -13.58
N GLY A 369 -2.64 -20.37 -12.69
CA GLY A 369 -2.73 -19.95 -11.29
C GLY A 369 -1.43 -20.13 -10.52
N MET A 370 -0.75 -21.26 -10.72
CA MET A 370 0.58 -21.52 -10.15
C MET A 370 1.60 -20.51 -10.63
N LEU A 371 1.59 -20.22 -11.94
CA LEU A 371 2.46 -19.21 -12.56
C LEU A 371 2.24 -17.84 -11.92
N CYS A 372 1.00 -17.36 -11.87
CA CYS A 372 0.69 -16.05 -11.30
C CYS A 372 1.06 -15.95 -9.81
N SER A 373 0.78 -16.98 -9.01
CA SER A 373 1.19 -17.02 -7.60
C SER A 373 2.71 -16.98 -7.43
N ALA A 374 3.45 -17.70 -8.27
CA ALA A 374 4.91 -17.69 -8.26
C ALA A 374 5.46 -16.31 -8.65
N MET A 375 4.94 -15.73 -9.73
CA MET A 375 5.34 -14.41 -10.22
C MET A 375 5.05 -13.32 -9.18
N GLN A 376 3.90 -13.39 -8.51
CA GLN A 376 3.53 -12.44 -7.47
C GLN A 376 4.40 -12.58 -6.21
N SER A 377 4.72 -13.81 -5.81
CA SER A 377 5.64 -14.05 -4.70
C SER A 377 7.05 -13.56 -5.03
N LEU A 378 7.51 -13.75 -6.28
CA LEU A 378 8.76 -13.17 -6.76
C LEU A 378 8.69 -11.63 -6.78
N ALA A 379 7.56 -11.04 -7.17
CA ALA A 379 7.34 -9.60 -7.15
C ALA A 379 7.61 -9.00 -5.76
N LEU A 380 7.08 -9.66 -4.73
CA LEU A 380 7.19 -9.21 -3.34
C LEU A 380 8.58 -9.42 -2.72
N GLY A 381 9.27 -10.51 -3.05
CA GLY A 381 10.54 -10.84 -2.40
C GLY A 381 11.76 -10.10 -2.98
N THR A 382 11.66 -9.40 -4.10
CA THR A 382 12.78 -8.72 -4.77
C THR A 382 13.17 -7.41 -4.11
N THR A 383 13.25 -7.33 -2.78
CA THR A 383 14.03 -6.26 -2.14
C THR A 383 15.47 -6.35 -2.66
N GLU A 384 15.88 -5.45 -3.55
CA GLU A 384 17.30 -5.13 -3.62
C GLU A 384 17.72 -4.74 -2.20
N ASN A 385 19.00 -4.91 -1.87
CA ASN A 385 19.58 -4.26 -0.70
C ASN A 385 19.59 -2.74 -0.94
N VAL A 386 18.44 -2.14 -1.26
CA VAL A 386 18.18 -0.73 -1.01
C VAL A 386 18.46 -0.63 0.47
N ALA A 387 19.60 -0.04 0.81
CA ALA A 387 19.93 0.27 2.18
C ALA A 387 18.69 1.00 2.68
N LEU A 388 17.87 0.31 3.47
CA LEU A 388 16.66 0.88 4.04
C LEU A 388 17.22 2.08 4.80
N ARG A 389 17.07 3.28 4.22
CA ARG A 389 17.37 4.48 4.96
C ARG A 389 16.44 4.35 6.13
N VAL A 390 17.00 4.10 7.31
CA VAL A 390 16.24 4.06 8.54
C VAL A 390 15.75 5.48 8.70
N VAL A 391 14.60 5.78 8.10
CA VAL A 391 13.84 6.99 8.35
C VAL A 391 13.40 6.79 9.79
N LYS A 392 14.19 7.34 10.72
CA LYS A 392 13.99 7.20 12.16
C LYS A 392 12.80 8.02 12.65
N SER A 393 12.29 8.91 11.81
CA SER A 393 11.31 9.93 12.15
C SER A 393 10.22 9.97 11.10
N GLY A 394 8.98 9.88 11.55
CA GLY A 394 7.76 10.07 10.79
C GLY A 394 6.61 10.23 11.78
N PRO A 395 5.39 10.52 11.29
CA PRO A 395 4.23 10.54 12.15
C PRO A 395 4.00 9.16 12.77
N ARG A 396 3.43 9.15 13.98
CA ARG A 396 2.89 7.95 14.59
C ARG A 396 1.77 7.42 13.72
N GLN A 397 1.65 6.11 13.68
CA GLN A 397 0.69 5.40 12.86
C GLN A 397 -0.14 4.46 13.73
N SER A 398 -1.32 4.11 13.24
CA SER A 398 -2.21 3.13 13.86
C SER A 398 -1.49 1.81 14.16
N THR A 399 -1.88 1.16 15.26
CA THR A 399 -1.32 -0.13 15.69
C THR A 399 -1.68 -1.30 14.76
N LEU A 400 -2.57 -1.07 13.78
CA LEU A 400 -3.00 -2.06 12.79
C LEU A 400 -2.01 -2.26 11.63
N THR A 401 -0.75 -1.80 11.75
CA THR A 401 0.35 -2.10 10.81
C THR A 401 0.61 -3.58 10.61
N LYS A 402 0.29 -4.43 11.60
CA LYS A 402 0.45 -5.89 11.51
C LYS A 402 -0.67 -6.58 10.74
N LEU A 403 -1.78 -5.89 10.51
CA LEU A 403 -2.97 -6.45 9.89
C LEU A 403 -2.69 -6.79 8.42
N GLN A 404 -2.87 -8.06 8.05
CA GLN A 404 -2.46 -8.66 6.77
C GLN A 404 -0.95 -8.53 6.46
N ASN A 405 -0.11 -8.55 7.49
CA ASN A 405 1.35 -8.40 7.36
C ASN A 405 1.75 -7.15 6.54
N LEU A 406 1.04 -6.02 6.71
CA LEU A 406 1.38 -4.78 5.98
C LEU A 406 2.78 -4.28 6.33
N ASP A 407 3.21 -4.53 7.57
CA ASP A 407 4.57 -4.34 8.06
C ASP A 407 5.62 -5.26 7.38
N LEU A 408 5.19 -6.29 6.63
CA LEU A 408 6.06 -7.17 5.84
C LEU A 408 6.06 -6.73 4.38
N PHE A 409 4.87 -6.73 3.77
CA PHE A 409 4.70 -6.55 2.34
C PHE A 409 4.80 -5.08 1.92
N GLY A 410 4.52 -4.15 2.84
CA GLY A 410 4.71 -2.73 2.60
C GLY A 410 6.16 -2.31 2.34
N ILE A 411 7.14 -3.17 2.66
CA ILE A 411 8.59 -2.89 2.50
C ILE A 411 9.12 -3.28 1.11
N ALA A 412 8.45 -4.18 0.37
CA ALA A 412 8.88 -4.65 -0.96
C ALA A 412 9.20 -3.44 -1.87
N PRO A 413 10.21 -3.42 -2.76
CA PRO A 413 10.63 -2.19 -3.45
C PRO A 413 9.69 -1.74 -4.57
N ARG A 414 9.89 -0.51 -5.05
CA ARG A 414 9.04 0.17 -6.07
C ARG A 414 9.11 -0.44 -7.48
N TRP A 415 10.13 -1.24 -7.79
CA TRP A 415 10.52 -1.54 -9.17
C TRP A 415 9.93 -2.82 -9.76
N LEU A 416 9.14 -3.60 -9.01
CA LEU A 416 8.68 -4.91 -9.49
C LEU A 416 7.30 -4.95 -10.14
N ASN A 417 7.08 -3.99 -11.03
CA ASN A 417 5.91 -3.97 -11.89
C ASN A 417 5.89 -5.13 -12.88
N TYR A 418 7.00 -5.67 -13.39
CA TYR A 418 6.91 -6.65 -14.50
C TYR A 418 6.25 -7.98 -14.13
N HIS A 419 6.60 -8.57 -12.98
CA HIS A 419 6.00 -9.85 -12.57
C HIS A 419 4.55 -9.68 -12.11
N GLU A 420 4.26 -8.57 -11.41
CA GLU A 420 2.89 -8.21 -11.03
C GLU A 420 2.03 -7.89 -12.26
N GLU A 421 2.57 -7.15 -13.23
CA GLU A 421 1.93 -6.80 -14.50
C GLU A 421 1.64 -8.01 -15.34
N ALA A 422 2.60 -8.92 -15.48
CA ALA A 422 2.37 -10.15 -16.20
C ALA A 422 1.34 -11.04 -15.49
N ALA A 423 1.42 -11.20 -14.16
CA ALA A 423 0.42 -11.96 -13.40
C ALA A 423 -0.99 -11.37 -13.57
N ARG A 424 -1.12 -10.04 -13.51
CA ARG A 424 -2.39 -9.34 -13.73
C ARG A 424 -2.89 -9.49 -15.16
N LYS A 425 -2.06 -9.27 -16.18
CA LYS A 425 -2.47 -9.45 -17.59
C LYS A 425 -3.00 -10.86 -17.84
N ILE A 426 -2.34 -11.86 -17.25
CA ILE A 426 -2.79 -13.25 -17.31
C ILE A 426 -4.16 -13.40 -16.63
N LEU A 427 -4.34 -12.84 -15.42
CA LEU A 427 -5.59 -12.87 -14.66
C LEU A 427 -6.77 -12.18 -15.39
N ASP A 428 -6.49 -11.07 -16.06
CA ASP A 428 -7.50 -10.27 -16.75
C ASP A 428 -7.89 -10.87 -18.11
N THR A 429 -6.96 -11.60 -18.75
CA THR A 429 -7.22 -12.30 -20.02
C THR A 429 -7.98 -13.61 -19.80
N ASN A 430 -8.04 -14.12 -18.56
CA ASN A 430 -8.66 -15.40 -18.22
C ASN A 430 -9.77 -15.28 -17.15
N PRO A 431 -10.77 -14.39 -17.33
CA PRO A 431 -11.78 -14.12 -16.31
C PRO A 431 -12.76 -15.29 -16.08
N HIS A 432 -12.88 -16.22 -17.03
CA HIS A 432 -13.80 -17.36 -16.93
C HIS A 432 -13.18 -18.59 -16.27
N GLN A 433 -11.86 -18.60 -16.06
CA GLN A 433 -11.15 -19.72 -15.42
C GLN A 433 -11.09 -19.59 -13.90
N ILE A 434 -11.87 -18.67 -13.30
CA ILE A 434 -11.85 -18.35 -11.87
C ILE A 434 -12.52 -19.47 -11.06
N ASP A 435 -11.79 -20.56 -10.85
CA ASP A 435 -11.96 -21.44 -9.68
C ASP A 435 -11.85 -20.58 -8.40
N PRO A 436 -12.61 -20.86 -7.32
CA PRO A 436 -12.34 -20.37 -5.96
C PRO A 436 -10.85 -20.25 -5.56
N PHE A 437 -9.96 -21.06 -6.14
CA PHE A 437 -8.52 -20.88 -6.07
C PHE A 437 -8.06 -19.44 -6.46
N TRP A 438 -8.55 -18.93 -7.58
CA TRP A 438 -8.19 -17.63 -8.14
C TRP A 438 -8.64 -16.47 -7.26
N SER A 439 -9.68 -16.64 -6.43
CA SER A 439 -10.05 -15.60 -5.48
C SER A 439 -8.96 -15.33 -4.44
N GLY A 440 -8.23 -16.35 -3.96
CA GLY A 440 -7.09 -16.13 -3.06
C GLY A 440 -5.97 -15.31 -3.71
N LEU A 441 -5.67 -15.61 -4.98
CA LEU A 441 -4.70 -14.87 -5.77
C LEU A 441 -5.15 -13.43 -6.05
N ARG A 442 -6.44 -13.22 -6.39
CA ARG A 442 -7.01 -11.88 -6.60
C ARG A 442 -6.95 -11.02 -5.33
N ILE A 443 -7.19 -11.61 -4.15
CA ILE A 443 -7.04 -10.91 -2.87
C ILE A 443 -5.59 -10.43 -2.67
N CYS A 444 -4.61 -11.31 -2.86
CA CYS A 444 -3.20 -10.92 -2.80
C CYS A 444 -2.87 -9.83 -3.83
N GLN A 445 -3.43 -9.93 -5.05
CA GLN A 445 -3.23 -8.93 -6.11
C GLN A 445 -3.81 -7.58 -5.72
N THR A 446 -5.05 -7.53 -5.22
CA THR A 446 -5.66 -6.30 -4.72
C THR A 446 -4.79 -5.68 -3.63
N GLN A 447 -4.33 -6.46 -2.65
CA GLN A 447 -3.48 -5.94 -1.58
C GLN A 447 -2.16 -5.36 -2.14
N ASN A 448 -1.50 -6.08 -3.05
CA ASN A 448 -0.26 -5.61 -3.66
C ASN A 448 -0.45 -4.36 -4.51
N ASP A 449 -1.53 -4.30 -5.28
CA ASP A 449 -1.84 -3.17 -6.14
C ASP A 449 -2.14 -1.94 -5.29
N ILE A 450 -2.90 -2.07 -4.18
CA ILE A 450 -3.10 -0.99 -3.20
C ILE A 450 -1.75 -0.53 -2.63
N ILE A 451 -0.90 -1.44 -2.15
CA ILE A 451 0.42 -1.09 -1.61
C ILE A 451 1.27 -0.36 -2.66
N SER A 452 1.25 -0.85 -3.91
CA SER A 452 1.98 -0.25 -5.03
C SER A 452 1.50 1.17 -5.29
N SER A 453 0.18 1.33 -5.51
CA SER A 453 -0.52 2.61 -5.66
C SER A 453 -0.19 3.61 -4.57
N CYS A 454 -0.21 3.18 -3.30
CA CYS A 454 0.12 4.04 -2.17
C CYS A 454 1.56 4.58 -2.23
N ARG A 455 2.51 3.76 -2.72
CA ARG A 455 3.93 4.12 -2.74
C ARG A 455 4.34 4.93 -3.94
N THR A 456 3.63 4.76 -5.05
CA THR A 456 3.81 5.50 -6.31
C THR A 456 2.86 6.69 -6.42
N LEU A 457 1.90 6.82 -5.49
CA LEU A 457 0.82 7.80 -5.50
C LEU A 457 -0.05 7.74 -6.77
N THR A 458 -0.19 6.54 -7.35
CA THR A 458 -0.99 6.28 -8.57
C THR A 458 -2.30 5.57 -8.24
N LYS A 459 -3.24 5.55 -9.18
CA LYS A 459 -4.48 4.78 -9.06
C LYS A 459 -4.20 3.27 -8.98
N PRO A 460 -5.02 2.49 -8.26
CA PRO A 460 -5.05 1.03 -8.40
C PRO A 460 -5.41 0.65 -9.83
N ARG A 461 -4.79 -0.41 -10.33
CA ARG A 461 -4.99 -0.95 -11.69
C ARG A 461 -6.07 -2.03 -11.72
N SER A 462 -6.31 -2.70 -10.59
CA SER A 462 -7.28 -3.78 -10.48
C SER A 462 -8.49 -3.39 -9.62
N PRO A 463 -9.66 -4.00 -9.88
CA PRO A 463 -10.78 -3.94 -8.95
C PRO A 463 -10.39 -4.48 -7.57
N CYS A 464 -11.03 -3.96 -6.52
CA CYS A 464 -10.84 -4.45 -5.17
C CYS A 464 -11.55 -5.81 -4.99
N SER A 465 -10.81 -6.81 -4.53
CA SER A 465 -11.33 -8.13 -4.17
C SER A 465 -11.40 -8.29 -2.65
N PHE A 466 -12.34 -9.09 -2.15
CA PHE A 466 -12.63 -9.26 -0.73
C PHE A 466 -12.29 -10.67 -0.24
N LEU A 467 -11.82 -10.77 1.00
CA LEU A 467 -11.62 -12.01 1.75
C LEU A 467 -12.96 -12.68 2.06
N ASN A 468 -13.96 -11.90 2.45
CA ASN A 468 -15.29 -12.37 2.79
C ASN A 468 -16.27 -12.08 1.63
N LEU A 469 -16.91 -13.13 1.11
CA LEU A 469 -17.87 -13.02 0.01
C LEU A 469 -19.13 -12.22 0.40
N ASP A 470 -19.52 -12.28 1.67
CA ASP A 470 -20.66 -11.57 2.23
C ASP A 470 -20.28 -10.16 2.72
N PHE A 471 -19.04 -9.71 2.49
CA PHE A 471 -18.53 -8.42 2.95
C PHE A 471 -19.48 -7.25 2.66
N PRO A 472 -20.06 -7.08 1.44
CA PRO A 472 -20.95 -5.94 1.19
C PRO A 472 -22.18 -5.91 2.10
N ALA A 473 -22.78 -7.07 2.39
CA ALA A 473 -23.94 -7.16 3.27
C ALA A 473 -23.57 -6.87 4.73
N LEU A 474 -22.48 -7.50 5.21
CA LEU A 474 -21.98 -7.30 6.56
C LEU A 474 -21.50 -5.86 6.79
N TYR A 475 -20.89 -5.26 5.78
CA TYR A 475 -20.44 -3.87 5.81
C TYR A 475 -21.62 -2.92 6.00
N ASN A 476 -22.68 -3.06 5.20
CA ASN A 476 -23.87 -2.23 5.34
C ASN A 476 -24.53 -2.40 6.73
N GLN A 477 -24.58 -3.63 7.24
CA GLN A 477 -25.09 -3.90 8.58
C GLN A 477 -24.27 -3.21 9.67
N VAL A 478 -22.93 -3.30 9.61
CA VAL A 478 -22.06 -2.70 10.63
C VAL A 478 -22.13 -1.17 10.60
N ILE A 479 -22.21 -0.57 9.42
CA ILE A 479 -22.30 0.89 9.28
C ILE A 479 -23.61 1.41 9.85
N PHE A 480 -24.73 0.72 9.57
CA PHE A 480 -26.02 1.05 10.17
C PHE A 480 -25.99 0.98 11.70
N GLN A 481 -25.33 -0.04 12.26
CA GLN A 481 -25.22 -0.22 13.71
C GLN A 481 -24.32 0.83 14.37
N LEU A 482 -23.15 1.11 13.78
CA LEU A 482 -22.13 1.94 14.41
C LEU A 482 -22.37 3.45 14.25
N ARG A 483 -23.12 3.88 13.22
CA ARG A 483 -23.41 5.28 12.91
C ARG A 483 -22.14 6.15 12.86
N PRO A 484 -21.34 6.04 11.78
CA PRO A 484 -20.10 6.80 11.65
C PRO A 484 -20.32 8.30 11.84
N LYS A 485 -19.32 8.98 12.43
CA LYS A 485 -19.35 10.43 12.60
C LYS A 485 -19.31 11.11 11.23
N ASP A 486 -20.21 12.07 11.03
CA ASP A 486 -20.19 12.92 9.85
C ASP A 486 -18.97 13.86 9.85
N SER A 487 -18.57 14.30 8.66
CA SER A 487 -17.50 15.26 8.46
C SER A 487 -18.07 16.56 7.86
N PRO A 488 -18.71 17.44 8.66
CA PRO A 488 -19.40 18.62 8.16
C PRO A 488 -18.49 19.58 7.37
N GLY A 489 -17.22 19.68 7.74
CA GLY A 489 -16.22 20.44 6.98
C GLY A 489 -16.05 19.92 5.56
N PHE A 490 -16.02 18.59 5.39
CA PHE A 490 -15.94 17.98 4.07
C PHE A 490 -17.26 18.03 3.29
N LEU A 491 -18.41 17.96 3.96
CA LEU A 491 -19.71 18.17 3.31
C LEU A 491 -19.80 19.58 2.72
N ARG A 492 -19.36 20.61 3.45
CA ARG A 492 -19.29 21.99 2.96
C ARG A 492 -18.36 22.11 1.76
N TYR A 493 -17.16 21.52 1.84
CA TYR A 493 -16.23 21.54 0.71
C TYR A 493 -16.78 20.81 -0.52
N ALA A 494 -17.37 19.63 -0.35
CA ALA A 494 -17.93 18.88 -1.46
C ALA A 494 -19.11 19.60 -2.14
N ALA A 495 -19.83 20.46 -1.42
CA ALA A 495 -20.90 21.29 -1.99
C ALA A 495 -20.39 22.40 -2.93
N THR A 496 -19.10 22.77 -2.85
CA THR A 496 -18.49 23.72 -3.79
C THR A 496 -17.96 23.04 -5.06
N LEU A 497 -17.89 21.71 -5.08
CA LEU A 497 -17.36 20.95 -6.21
C LEU A 497 -18.46 20.53 -7.19
N GLY A 498 -18.08 20.41 -8.47
CA GLY A 498 -18.95 19.78 -9.47
C GLY A 498 -19.28 18.31 -9.12
N PRO A 499 -20.43 17.76 -9.57
CA PRO A 499 -20.87 16.41 -9.20
C PRO A 499 -19.86 15.30 -9.51
N ALA A 500 -19.07 15.46 -10.58
CA ALA A 500 -18.04 14.51 -11.00
C ALA A 500 -16.90 14.35 -9.98
N LEU A 501 -16.63 15.38 -9.16
CA LEU A 501 -15.63 15.35 -8.10
C LEU A 501 -16.27 15.17 -6.72
N SER A 502 -17.40 15.83 -6.48
CA SER A 502 -18.12 15.80 -5.21
C SER A 502 -18.57 14.38 -4.82
N ALA A 503 -19.21 13.65 -5.73
CA ALA A 503 -19.74 12.31 -5.45
C ALA A 503 -18.66 11.27 -5.07
N PRO A 504 -17.56 11.08 -5.84
CA PRO A 504 -16.52 10.13 -5.46
C PRO A 504 -15.77 10.55 -4.19
N LEU A 505 -15.59 11.86 -3.97
CA LEU A 505 -14.96 12.39 -2.76
C LEU A 505 -15.81 12.10 -1.51
N LEU A 506 -17.11 12.43 -1.54
CA LEU A 506 -18.03 12.16 -0.44
C LEU A 506 -18.16 10.67 -0.14
N THR A 507 -18.21 9.85 -1.19
CA THR A 507 -18.19 8.39 -1.05
C THR A 507 -16.94 7.95 -0.30
N THR A 508 -15.76 8.41 -0.74
CA THR A 508 -14.47 8.08 -0.11
C THR A 508 -14.42 8.53 1.36
N ILE A 509 -14.86 9.76 1.66
CA ILE A 509 -14.85 10.31 3.03
C ILE A 509 -15.79 9.50 3.93
N THR A 510 -16.97 9.13 3.41
CA THR A 510 -17.90 8.26 4.13
C THR A 510 -17.27 6.90 4.44
N GLN A 511 -16.51 6.31 3.50
CA GLN A 511 -15.78 5.06 3.74
C GLN A 511 -14.68 5.24 4.80
N ILE A 512 -13.94 6.36 4.78
CA ILE A 512 -12.91 6.65 5.78
C ILE A 512 -13.53 6.80 7.18
N SER A 513 -14.59 7.60 7.33
CA SER A 513 -15.30 7.77 8.61
C SER A 513 -15.89 6.45 9.11
N SER A 514 -16.43 5.65 8.20
CA SER A 514 -16.93 4.30 8.46
C SER A 514 -15.84 3.39 9.01
N TYR A 515 -14.68 3.33 8.36
CA TYR A 515 -13.57 2.52 8.80
C TYR A 515 -12.97 3.00 10.14
N ASN A 516 -12.84 4.30 10.37
CA ASN A 516 -12.42 4.84 11.66
C ASN A 516 -13.31 4.30 12.80
N THR A 517 -14.62 4.28 12.57
CA THR A 517 -15.60 3.80 13.55
C THR A 517 -15.50 2.28 13.76
N ILE A 518 -15.31 1.52 12.67
CA ILE A 518 -15.04 0.07 12.73
C ILE A 518 -13.76 -0.21 13.52
N GLN A 519 -12.67 0.50 13.23
CA GLN A 519 -11.40 0.34 13.92
C GLN A 519 -11.53 0.65 15.42
N ALA A 520 -12.17 1.77 15.79
CA ALA A 520 -12.38 2.11 17.19
C ALA A 520 -13.21 1.04 17.92
N ALA A 521 -14.27 0.52 17.28
CA ALA A 521 -15.09 -0.54 17.84
C ALA A 521 -14.35 -1.88 17.92
N LEU A 522 -13.47 -2.21 16.96
CA LEU A 522 -12.59 -3.38 17.03
C LEU A 522 -11.61 -3.27 18.20
N LEU A 523 -10.92 -2.13 18.33
CA LEU A 523 -9.97 -1.89 19.42
C LEU A 523 -10.64 -1.88 20.80
N SER A 524 -11.92 -1.53 20.85
CA SER A 524 -12.75 -1.60 22.06
C SER A 524 -13.41 -2.97 22.30
N ASN A 525 -13.10 -3.98 21.47
CA ASN A 525 -13.71 -5.31 21.51
C ASN A 525 -15.26 -5.32 21.39
N ARG A 526 -15.83 -4.34 20.67
CA ARG A 526 -17.28 -4.21 20.42
C ARG A 526 -17.75 -4.83 19.09
N LEU A 527 -16.84 -5.42 18.32
CA LEU A 527 -17.09 -5.98 16.98
C LEU A 527 -16.69 -7.46 16.88
N SER A 528 -17.10 -8.28 17.85
CA SER A 528 -16.80 -9.72 17.83
C SER A 528 -17.42 -10.44 16.63
N TRP A 529 -18.59 -10.00 16.16
CA TRP A 529 -19.31 -10.62 15.04
C TRP A 529 -18.81 -10.18 13.66
N PHE A 530 -18.20 -8.99 13.54
CA PHE A 530 -17.84 -8.40 12.25
C PHE A 530 -16.59 -9.05 11.62
N GLY A 531 -15.91 -9.97 12.31
CA GLY A 531 -14.77 -10.71 11.75
C GLY A 531 -13.55 -9.83 11.47
N VAL A 532 -12.35 -10.35 11.71
CA VAL A 532 -11.13 -9.56 11.43
C VAL A 532 -10.91 -9.46 9.91
N GLU A 533 -11.35 -10.46 9.15
CA GLU A 533 -11.37 -10.49 7.69
C GLU A 533 -12.22 -9.36 7.08
N CYS A 534 -13.42 -9.06 7.60
CA CYS A 534 -14.21 -7.95 7.08
C CYS A 534 -13.62 -6.60 7.49
N VAL A 535 -12.93 -6.51 8.64
CA VAL A 535 -12.15 -5.31 8.97
C VAL A 535 -11.02 -5.11 7.95
N CYS A 536 -10.34 -6.18 7.53
CA CYS A 536 -9.34 -6.09 6.46
C CYS A 536 -9.95 -5.67 5.13
N ASP A 537 -11.09 -6.24 4.76
CA ASP A 537 -11.80 -5.87 3.54
C ASP A 537 -12.27 -4.42 3.57
N ALA A 538 -12.82 -3.95 4.69
CA ALA A 538 -13.20 -2.55 4.88
C ALA A 538 -11.99 -1.61 4.75
N ARG A 539 -10.85 -1.98 5.33
CA ARG A 539 -9.60 -1.21 5.21
C ARG A 539 -9.15 -1.12 3.76
N ASN A 540 -9.06 -2.27 3.09
CA ASN A 540 -8.55 -2.35 1.72
C ASN A 540 -9.50 -1.66 0.74
N TRP A 541 -10.81 -1.81 0.92
CA TRP A 541 -11.83 -1.10 0.15
C TRP A 541 -11.70 0.41 0.30
N THR A 542 -11.62 0.90 1.55
CA THR A 542 -11.46 2.32 1.85
C THR A 542 -10.21 2.88 1.20
N GLN A 543 -9.07 2.18 1.33
CA GLN A 543 -7.82 2.62 0.73
C GLN A 543 -7.87 2.58 -0.81
N HIS A 544 -8.49 1.55 -1.38
CA HIS A 544 -8.66 1.43 -2.83
C HIS A 544 -9.49 2.59 -3.39
N GLN A 545 -10.60 2.94 -2.75
CA GLN A 545 -11.44 4.09 -3.14
C GLN A 545 -10.67 5.40 -3.08
N LEU A 546 -9.95 5.65 -1.98
CA LEU A 546 -9.13 6.84 -1.82
C LEU A 546 -8.06 6.97 -2.91
N MET A 547 -7.34 5.89 -3.19
CA MET A 547 -6.32 5.90 -4.24
C MET A 547 -6.91 6.01 -5.65
N SER A 548 -8.18 5.66 -5.83
CA SER A 548 -8.91 5.73 -7.11
C SER A 548 -9.48 7.12 -7.42
N LEU A 549 -9.44 8.07 -6.47
CA LEU A 549 -9.83 9.46 -6.73
C LEU A 549 -9.06 10.05 -7.94
N PRO A 550 -9.67 10.99 -8.71
CA PRO A 550 -9.04 11.64 -9.86
C PRO A 550 -7.61 12.14 -9.58
N LEU A 551 -6.70 11.91 -10.53
CA LEU A 551 -5.34 12.45 -10.51
C LEU A 551 -5.30 13.82 -11.18
N GLU A 552 -4.20 14.56 -11.00
CA GLU A 552 -4.02 15.90 -11.60
C GLU A 552 -4.29 15.93 -13.10
N ASP A 553 -3.84 14.91 -13.83
CA ASP A 553 -4.09 14.78 -15.27
C ASP A 553 -5.59 14.70 -15.61
N ASP A 554 -6.39 14.04 -14.75
CA ASP A 554 -7.84 13.90 -14.93
C ASP A 554 -8.60 15.19 -14.58
N LEU A 555 -8.07 16.00 -13.66
CA LEU A 555 -8.77 17.16 -13.11
C LEU A 555 -8.96 18.29 -14.14
N SER A 556 -8.00 18.43 -15.06
CA SER A 556 -8.06 19.42 -16.15
C SER A 556 -9.32 19.32 -17.00
N MET A 557 -9.94 18.13 -17.07
CA MET A 557 -11.15 17.86 -17.84
C MET A 557 -12.44 17.97 -17.00
N LEU A 558 -12.32 18.03 -15.67
CA LEU A 558 -13.44 17.88 -14.73
C LEU A 558 -13.82 19.19 -14.04
N THR A 559 -12.92 20.16 -13.95
CA THR A 559 -13.14 21.39 -13.17
C THR A 559 -12.21 22.54 -13.58
N SER A 560 -12.35 23.70 -12.91
CA SER A 560 -11.48 24.87 -13.10
C SER A 560 -10.05 24.58 -12.58
N ILE A 561 -9.08 25.40 -12.98
CA ILE A 561 -7.68 25.23 -12.54
C ILE A 561 -7.57 25.32 -11.00
N ASP A 562 -8.31 26.25 -10.41
CA ASP A 562 -8.19 26.58 -8.99
C ASP A 562 -8.86 25.49 -8.14
N ASP A 563 -10.05 25.03 -8.55
CA ASP A 563 -10.73 23.88 -7.93
C ASP A 563 -9.87 22.60 -8.04
N ALA A 564 -9.18 22.41 -9.17
CA ALA A 564 -8.27 21.29 -9.38
C ALA A 564 -7.09 21.33 -8.40
N ALA A 565 -6.51 22.51 -8.16
CA ALA A 565 -5.41 22.69 -7.22
C ALA A 565 -5.86 22.34 -5.79
N LEU A 566 -6.98 22.92 -5.32
CA LEU A 566 -7.51 22.63 -3.99
C LEU A 566 -7.91 21.15 -3.85
N PHE A 567 -8.51 20.54 -4.87
CA PHE A 567 -8.84 19.11 -4.86
C PHE A 567 -7.58 18.23 -4.75
N SER A 568 -6.50 18.55 -5.49
CA SER A 568 -5.23 17.82 -5.36
C SER A 568 -4.64 17.93 -3.96
N VAL A 569 -4.69 19.13 -3.36
CA VAL A 569 -4.25 19.35 -1.96
C VAL A 569 -5.07 18.49 -0.99
N VAL A 570 -6.40 18.50 -1.10
CA VAL A 570 -7.28 17.70 -0.24
C VAL A 570 -7.03 16.20 -0.42
N ARG A 571 -6.92 15.73 -1.67
CA ARG A 571 -6.63 14.32 -1.99
C ARG A 571 -5.30 13.88 -1.37
N ASN A 572 -4.23 14.66 -1.54
CA ASN A 572 -2.92 14.33 -0.98
C ASN A 572 -2.94 14.33 0.55
N ALA A 573 -3.67 15.26 1.18
CA ALA A 573 -3.84 15.30 2.63
C ALA A 573 -4.65 14.10 3.16
N LEU A 574 -5.68 13.65 2.43
CA LEU A 574 -6.40 12.41 2.74
C LEU A 574 -5.51 11.17 2.67
N ILE A 575 -4.57 11.12 1.71
CA ILE A 575 -3.57 10.04 1.62
C ILE A 575 -2.66 10.04 2.84
N VAL A 576 -2.19 11.22 3.29
CA VAL A 576 -1.40 11.34 4.53
C VAL A 576 -2.21 10.85 5.73
N TYR A 577 -3.45 11.32 5.89
CA TYR A 577 -4.35 10.87 6.96
C TYR A 577 -4.50 9.36 6.93
N SER A 578 -4.70 8.77 5.75
CA SER A 578 -4.82 7.33 5.61
C SER A 578 -3.56 6.58 6.05
N PHE A 579 -2.36 7.04 5.67
CA PHE A 579 -1.11 6.40 6.12
C PHE A 579 -0.89 6.53 7.63
N ILE A 580 -1.54 7.49 8.29
CA ILE A 580 -1.51 7.61 9.74
C ILE A 580 -2.54 6.66 10.37
N ALA A 581 -3.81 6.73 9.94
CA ALA A 581 -4.93 6.11 10.66
C ALA A 581 -5.45 4.79 10.06
N ILE A 582 -5.53 4.70 8.71
CA ILE A 582 -6.31 3.67 8.00
C ILE A 582 -5.41 2.55 7.44
N PHE A 583 -4.44 2.92 6.61
CA PHE A 583 -3.55 2.02 5.89
C PHE A 583 -2.08 2.32 6.22
N PRO A 584 -1.62 1.99 7.44
CA PRO A 584 -0.33 2.44 7.95
C PRO A 584 0.82 1.68 7.29
N LEU A 585 1.33 2.22 6.19
CA LEU A 585 2.53 1.73 5.52
C LEU A 585 3.77 1.94 6.40
N PRO A 586 4.75 1.02 6.37
CA PRO A 586 6.02 1.23 7.07
C PRO A 586 6.66 2.58 6.73
N LEU A 587 7.17 3.30 7.74
CA LEU A 587 7.81 4.62 7.55
C LEU A 587 8.94 4.62 6.51
N THR A 588 9.61 3.48 6.32
CA THR A 588 10.67 3.32 5.32
C THR A 588 10.18 3.35 3.88
N THR A 589 8.88 3.12 3.65
CA THR A 589 8.28 3.03 2.31
C THR A 589 7.09 3.94 2.08
N ALA A 590 6.46 4.45 3.15
CA ALA A 590 5.44 5.49 3.05
C ALA A 590 6.04 6.77 2.43
N PRO A 591 5.45 7.33 1.36
CA PRO A 591 5.98 8.50 0.66
C PRO A 591 5.68 9.82 1.38
N PHE A 592 5.82 9.88 2.71
CA PHE A 592 5.55 11.10 3.50
C PHE A 592 6.35 12.33 3.03
N PRO A 593 7.67 12.25 2.74
CA PRO A 593 8.42 13.42 2.26
C PRO A 593 7.94 13.93 0.89
N GLU A 594 7.54 13.03 0.00
CA GLU A 594 6.97 13.38 -1.32
C GLU A 594 5.59 14.04 -1.16
N LEU A 595 4.75 13.50 -0.27
CA LEU A 595 3.45 14.10 0.04
C LEU A 595 3.58 15.48 0.68
N ALA A 596 4.52 15.66 1.62
CA ALA A 596 4.82 16.96 2.21
C ALA A 596 5.27 17.98 1.16
N PHE A 597 6.12 17.56 0.21
CA PHE A 597 6.54 18.39 -0.92
C PHE A 597 5.34 18.84 -1.77
N ARG A 598 4.49 17.90 -2.20
CA ARG A 598 3.32 18.19 -3.05
C ARG A 598 2.29 19.07 -2.33
N LEU A 599 2.05 18.80 -1.05
CA LEU A 599 1.11 19.57 -0.25
C LEU A 599 1.59 21.00 -0.04
N GLU A 600 2.86 21.22 0.26
CA GLU A 600 3.41 22.57 0.40
C GLU A 600 3.23 23.37 -0.89
N ALA A 601 3.61 22.79 -2.04
CA ALA A 601 3.47 23.44 -3.34
C ALA A 601 2.01 23.73 -3.68
N GLY A 602 1.10 22.76 -3.50
CA GLY A 602 -0.32 22.94 -3.79
C GLY A 602 -1.00 23.94 -2.87
N ILE A 603 -0.65 23.97 -1.57
CA ILE A 603 -1.20 24.96 -0.62
C ILE A 603 -0.75 26.37 -1.03
N LEU A 604 0.52 26.55 -1.40
CA LEU A 604 1.03 27.85 -1.85
C LEU A 604 0.33 28.31 -3.13
N GLN A 605 0.12 27.41 -4.10
CA GLN A 605 -0.64 27.71 -5.32
C GLN A 605 -2.06 28.19 -5.00
N VAL A 606 -2.80 27.46 -4.15
CA VAL A 606 -4.16 27.86 -3.74
C VAL A 606 -4.18 29.22 -3.02
N LEU A 607 -3.09 29.61 -2.35
CA LEU A 607 -2.99 30.90 -1.68
C LEU A 607 -2.75 32.08 -2.62
N GLU A 608 -2.22 31.85 -3.83
CA GLU A 608 -1.98 32.92 -4.82
C GLU A 608 -3.31 33.50 -5.34
N ASP A 609 -4.38 32.70 -5.35
CA ASP A 609 -5.66 33.07 -5.96
C ASP A 609 -6.57 33.97 -5.09
N ASN A 610 -6.19 34.27 -3.83
CA ASN A 610 -6.91 35.15 -2.87
C ASN A 610 -8.40 34.85 -2.56
N GLU A 611 -9.11 34.02 -3.35
CA GLU A 611 -10.54 33.74 -3.20
C GLU A 611 -10.86 32.76 -2.05
N TYR A 612 -9.87 31.99 -1.59
CA TYR A 612 -10.07 30.89 -0.63
C TYR A 612 -10.17 31.29 0.84
N THR A 613 -10.64 32.50 1.13
CA THR A 613 -10.83 32.95 2.51
C THR A 613 -11.82 32.08 3.28
N GLU A 614 -12.88 31.61 2.62
CA GLU A 614 -13.91 30.74 3.19
C GLU A 614 -13.39 29.31 3.49
N MET A 615 -12.30 28.90 2.83
CA MET A 615 -11.71 27.56 2.97
C MET A 615 -10.55 27.51 3.98
N THR A 616 -10.38 28.56 4.79
CA THR A 616 -9.27 28.64 5.76
C THR A 616 -9.24 27.45 6.73
N SER A 617 -10.40 26.96 7.19
CA SER A 617 -10.48 25.77 8.06
C SER A 617 -10.01 24.49 7.36
N LEU A 618 -10.31 24.34 6.07
CA LEU A 618 -9.84 23.20 5.27
C LEU A 618 -8.33 23.30 5.02
N LEU A 619 -7.83 24.50 4.73
CA LEU A 619 -6.39 24.76 4.55
C LEU A 619 -5.60 24.55 5.85
N LEU A 620 -6.19 24.85 7.01
CA LEU A 620 -5.62 24.46 8.30
C LEU A 620 -5.52 22.93 8.42
N TRP A 621 -6.57 22.20 8.05
CA TRP A 621 -6.55 20.74 8.09
C TRP A 621 -5.51 20.14 7.14
N THR A 622 -5.42 20.62 5.89
CA THR A 622 -4.45 20.12 4.90
C THR A 622 -3.01 20.49 5.24
N SER A 623 -2.75 21.71 5.73
CA SER A 623 -1.42 22.12 6.21
C SER A 623 -0.99 21.34 7.46
N THR A 624 -1.93 20.99 8.34
CA THR A 624 -1.68 20.09 9.48
C THR A 624 -1.22 18.72 9.00
N MET A 625 -1.94 18.11 8.04
CA MET A 625 -1.53 16.83 7.46
C MET A 625 -0.16 16.94 6.78
N ALA A 626 0.08 18.01 6.01
CA ALA A 626 1.36 18.27 5.37
C ALA A 626 2.50 18.36 6.38
N ALA A 627 2.31 19.13 7.46
CA ALA A 627 3.31 19.27 8.51
C ALA A 627 3.60 17.92 9.18
N LEU A 628 2.58 17.09 9.45
CA LEU A 628 2.78 15.74 9.99
C LEU A 628 3.57 14.84 9.04
N ALA A 629 3.28 14.89 7.74
CA ALA A 629 4.06 14.19 6.72
C ALA A 629 5.52 14.69 6.63
N ALA A 630 5.76 15.94 6.99
CA ALA A 630 7.08 16.56 6.96
C ALA A 630 7.96 16.24 8.19
N ILE A 631 7.49 15.44 9.15
CA ILE A 631 8.28 15.06 10.33
C ILE A 631 9.62 14.45 9.91
N GLY A 632 10.72 15.05 10.38
CA GLY A 632 12.08 14.62 10.03
C GLY A 632 12.58 15.10 8.66
N THR A 633 11.84 15.99 8.00
CA THR A 633 12.25 16.62 6.74
C THR A 633 12.51 18.12 6.93
N PRO A 634 13.33 18.76 6.08
CA PRO A 634 13.55 20.21 6.12
C PRO A 634 12.29 21.05 5.87
N ARG A 635 11.25 20.49 5.24
CA ARG A 635 10.00 21.18 4.91
C ARG A 635 9.09 21.44 6.11
N ARG A 636 9.36 20.78 7.24
CA ARG A 636 8.58 20.90 8.47
C ARG A 636 8.39 22.37 8.88
N THR A 637 9.46 23.18 8.86
CA THR A 637 9.41 24.58 9.28
C THR A 637 8.47 25.43 8.44
N SER A 638 8.53 25.29 7.10
CA SER A 638 7.67 26.04 6.17
C SER A 638 6.19 25.66 6.35
N LEU A 639 5.92 24.36 6.48
CA LEU A 639 4.56 23.85 6.69
C LEU A 639 3.99 24.22 8.07
N VAL A 640 4.83 24.31 9.10
CA VAL A 640 4.42 24.85 10.42
C VAL A 640 4.06 26.32 10.31
N ALA A 641 4.83 27.13 9.56
CA ALA A 641 4.50 28.54 9.35
C ALA A 641 3.18 28.72 8.58
N LEU A 642 2.91 27.89 7.57
CA LEU A 642 1.61 27.89 6.88
C LEU A 642 0.45 27.57 7.83
N ALA A 643 0.60 26.55 8.69
CA ALA A 643 -0.41 26.21 9.69
C ALA A 643 -0.60 27.34 10.73
N ALA A 644 0.49 27.99 11.16
CA ALA A 644 0.45 29.15 12.06
C ALA A 644 -0.35 30.32 11.47
N LYS A 645 -0.09 30.68 10.21
CA LYS A 645 -0.85 31.70 9.48
C LYS A 645 -2.36 31.39 9.47
N PHE A 646 -2.75 30.13 9.27
CA PHE A 646 -4.16 29.74 9.30
C PHE A 646 -4.75 29.76 10.71
N CYS A 647 -3.98 29.38 11.74
CA CYS A 647 -4.40 29.52 13.14
C CYS A 647 -4.66 30.98 13.51
N LEU A 648 -3.76 31.91 13.14
CA LEU A 648 -3.93 33.35 13.36
C LEU A 648 -5.21 33.85 12.68
N LYS A 649 -5.41 33.51 11.40
CA LYS A 649 -6.59 33.93 10.64
C LYS A 649 -7.91 33.39 11.21
N LEU A 650 -7.88 32.23 11.85
CA LEU A 650 -9.04 31.61 12.52
C LEU A 650 -9.14 31.96 14.01
N ASN A 651 -8.27 32.83 14.53
CA ASN A 651 -8.19 33.20 15.95
C ASN A 651 -8.05 31.99 16.89
N ILE A 652 -7.23 31.00 16.50
CA ILE A 652 -7.00 29.79 17.28
C ILE A 652 -5.83 30.02 18.23
N SER A 653 -6.12 29.99 19.53
CA SER A 653 -5.14 30.16 20.60
C SER A 653 -4.93 28.92 21.47
N SER A 654 -5.67 27.83 21.22
CA SER A 654 -5.58 26.60 22.01
C SER A 654 -5.60 25.34 21.13
N TRP A 655 -5.04 24.25 21.68
CA TRP A 655 -5.06 22.94 21.02
C TRP A 655 -6.49 22.45 20.83
N GLU A 656 -7.34 22.64 21.83
CA GLU A 656 -8.74 22.22 21.81
C GLU A 656 -9.52 22.91 20.68
N SER A 657 -9.28 24.21 20.46
CA SER A 657 -9.88 24.96 19.35
C SER A 657 -9.38 24.46 17.99
N MET A 658 -8.07 24.19 17.86
CA MET A 658 -7.50 23.61 16.64
C MET A 658 -8.10 22.23 16.37
N GLN A 659 -8.09 21.35 17.37
CA GLN A 659 -8.60 19.99 17.30
C GLN A 659 -10.08 19.97 16.90
N ALA A 660 -10.90 20.87 17.45
CA ALA A 660 -12.31 20.98 17.07
C ALA A 660 -12.49 21.22 15.56
N ILE A 661 -11.68 22.11 14.96
CA ILE A 661 -11.68 22.34 13.51
C ILE A 661 -11.17 21.11 12.76
N LEU A 662 -10.11 20.47 13.22
CA LEU A 662 -9.59 19.25 12.58
C LEU A 662 -10.63 18.11 12.57
N GLN A 663 -11.47 18.05 13.62
CA GLN A 663 -12.54 17.08 13.78
C GLN A 663 -13.78 17.35 12.92
N ASP A 664 -13.99 18.58 12.44
CA ASP A 664 -15.01 18.87 11.43
C ASP A 664 -14.69 18.19 10.08
N TYR A 665 -13.42 17.84 9.86
CA TYR A 665 -12.92 17.10 8.70
C TYR A 665 -12.69 15.63 9.09
N LEU A 666 -11.41 15.22 9.18
CA LEU A 666 -11.02 13.87 9.59
C LEU A 666 -9.85 13.96 10.57
N TRP A 667 -10.10 13.53 11.80
CA TRP A 667 -9.09 13.48 12.86
C TRP A 667 -9.31 12.25 13.74
N SER A 668 -8.28 11.45 13.94
CA SER A 668 -8.32 10.28 14.82
C SER A 668 -7.63 10.64 16.14
N GLU A 669 -8.41 10.85 17.20
CA GLU A 669 -7.87 11.22 18.51
C GLU A 669 -6.84 10.19 19.01
N ASP A 670 -7.17 8.90 18.92
CA ASP A 670 -6.32 7.81 19.43
C ASP A 670 -4.95 7.70 18.73
N VAL A 671 -4.85 8.15 17.47
CA VAL A 671 -3.64 7.99 16.65
C VAL A 671 -2.89 9.31 16.51
N SER A 672 -3.62 10.39 16.25
CA SER A 672 -3.05 11.67 15.80
C SER A 672 -2.88 12.69 16.91
N ASP A 673 -3.56 12.60 18.06
CA ASP A 673 -3.51 13.62 19.11
C ASP A 673 -2.09 13.88 19.61
N PHE A 674 -1.29 12.83 19.78
CA PHE A 674 0.06 13.01 20.27
C PHE A 674 0.87 13.91 19.34
N ASP A 675 0.97 13.57 18.05
CA ASP A 675 1.75 14.37 17.11
C ASP A 675 1.09 15.73 16.82
N GLY A 676 -0.25 15.79 16.88
CA GLY A 676 -1.03 17.02 16.76
C GLY A 676 -0.70 18.03 17.87
N ILE A 677 -0.64 17.59 19.12
CA ILE A 677 -0.25 18.45 20.25
C ILE A 677 1.18 18.98 20.07
N PHE A 678 2.14 18.14 19.66
CA PHE A 678 3.51 18.61 19.41
C PHE A 678 3.58 19.60 18.25
N LEU A 679 2.84 19.35 17.17
CA LEU A 679 2.69 20.29 16.07
C LEU A 679 2.09 21.60 16.53
N PHE A 680 1.03 21.58 17.35
CA PHE A 680 0.43 22.80 17.86
C PHE A 680 1.40 23.62 18.71
N LEU A 681 2.23 22.97 19.55
CA LEU A 681 3.29 23.67 20.29
C LEU A 681 4.31 24.35 19.36
N GLU A 682 4.68 23.72 18.25
CA GLU A 682 5.53 24.33 17.21
C GLU A 682 4.84 25.52 16.54
N ILE A 683 3.54 25.38 16.23
CA ILE A 683 2.71 26.45 15.65
C ILE A 683 2.61 27.63 16.61
N SER A 684 2.27 27.40 17.89
CA SER A 684 2.16 28.47 18.89
C SER A 684 3.47 29.21 19.07
N LYS A 685 4.62 28.50 19.06
CA LYS A 685 5.93 29.13 19.07
C LYS A 685 6.13 30.04 17.85
N LYS A 686 5.72 29.58 16.67
CA LYS A 686 5.86 30.33 15.43
C LYS A 686 4.97 31.57 15.38
N MET A 687 3.75 31.49 15.90
CA MET A 687 2.84 32.64 16.02
C MET A 687 3.42 33.74 16.92
N LEU A 688 4.02 33.36 18.06
CA LEU A 688 4.68 34.32 18.96
C LEU A 688 5.87 35.02 18.30
N GLU A 689 6.63 34.31 17.46
CA GLU A 689 7.76 34.90 16.72
C GLU A 689 7.29 35.94 15.69
N GLU A 690 6.10 35.76 15.08
CA GLU A 690 5.56 36.70 14.09
C GLU A 690 4.95 37.96 14.73
N ASP A 691 4.38 37.85 15.94
CA ASP A 691 3.91 39.00 16.71
C ASP A 691 5.07 39.93 17.11
N ASP A 692 6.21 39.34 17.51
CA ASP A 692 7.43 40.10 17.85
C ASP A 692 7.98 40.84 16.62
N ASP A 693 8.10 40.18 15.46
CA ASP A 693 8.63 40.80 14.23
C ASP A 693 7.75 41.95 13.71
N SER A 694 6.43 41.83 13.86
CA SER A 694 5.47 42.86 13.43
C SER A 694 5.58 44.15 14.25
N GLN A 695 6.02 44.05 15.50
CA GLN A 695 6.13 45.19 16.41
C GLN A 695 7.35 46.09 16.10
N TRP A 696 8.39 45.56 15.44
CA TRP A 696 9.58 46.33 15.07
C TRP A 696 9.44 47.09 13.74
N ASP A 697 8.50 46.72 12.88
CA ASP A 697 8.28 47.40 11.59
C ASP A 697 7.36 48.64 11.72
N GLU A 698 6.69 48.82 12.86
CA GLU A 698 5.84 50.00 13.16
C GLU A 698 6.53 51.10 13.99
N GLU A 699 7.73 50.85 14.56
CA GLU A 699 8.59 51.84 15.23
C GLU A 699 9.65 52.42 14.28
#